data_AF-A0A8H7BHT4-F1
#
_entry.id   AF-A0A8H7BHT4-F1
#
_cell.length_a   1.000
_cell.length_b   1.000
_cell.length_c   1.000
_cell.angle_alpha   90.00
_cell.angle_beta   90.00
_cell.angle_gamma   90.00
#
_symmetry.space_group_name_H-M   'P 1'
#
loop_
_entity.id
_entity.type
_entity.pdbx_description
1 polymer ?
#
loop_
_entity_poly.entity_id
_entity_poly.type
_entity_poly.pdbx_seq_one_letter_code
_entity_poly.pdbx_strand_id
1 'polypeptide(L)'
;MASRSVSASVTRQLLATSRSARISSRPLACVPLSRRNVSGLYRPAVRIAGQRRGLSTTPRTRLAAVDDTFDPKSIERESDEVDVLIVGGGPAGLSAAIKLKQLATAAGNEDFRVLVLEKAGELGDHIVSGNVIEPSALDELLPDWRSEDNLNRFADITPAKEDHMYFMTKNSAIPLPKPPQMNNHGNYIISLNQMVKWLGERAEEVGVEVYPGFAASEILYNHEGVVQGVATNDLGISREGKAKDSFERGMEFHARVTLLGEGCHGSLSKQIIKKYDLRRDSQHQTYGLGIKEVWEVQPEKFKSGLVVHSMGYPLPKDTYGGGWMYHFGDNLVSIGLVVGLDYPNPWLAPYGEFQKMKHHPYYKDVLEGGKCISYGARTLIEGGFQSIPKLAFPGGALLGDAAGLLNLPKIKGTHNAMRSGMLAAEATWDALQANTDGGTVFLYDYEDKMRKSSIWSELKTVRNMRPSFHTPLGIYGGIMYSGLEAYVLRGKAPWTLKHGKPDHAATKTADECPKIEYPKPDGKISFDILTSVSRSGTNHEEDQPCHLQVKDYDAHAQKEWPKYKGVENRFCPAGVYEYVEDDSKELGVRFQINAQNCVHCKTCDIKVPDQDINWQTPQGGEGPNPGRASSPVGGKTHVMSVPEAWKARASEALGELPSPPFVTVHPSTSPGPITSIAFRPSSIFAIRCRDTGPTNSLPKNRLRDFCTYPAPSWSSSSQVLHGHLASSARLYLQGTTSRLYCMHWKSLAHLPAVTMTEVSSTRLYLGNLPRNATKADVEGHFQTHGTGEITEIKLMNGFGFIEYKDAMDARDVVPAFHGSDFMGERLIVQFARGSRARNENFTPHERVPPRPRRTPYRMRIANLPVETSWQDLKDFARQSGLDVVYSEVGRERDGTGFVEYETAADLKTAVEKLDRREFKGQEVTCVQDVSDPPPPPPFKPRAPYGGPGGPDDRGRDRYRSRSPMGRRGGGYPPAPYDDYYDRRGPPRGYSPRRDDYRRRTPPREFYDRRDGGYGRSPPRGRMPDEYGPPRARYPDDPYDARARPPPRGYDDPYMNGHGRPYEGGRPPSPRGARPRSPGGRPPYDAAAADYPPRGRY
;
A
#
# COMPACT_ATOMS: atom_id res chain seq x y z
N MET A 1 21.48 30.32 -66.56
CA MET A 1 21.36 31.33 -67.64
C MET A 1 19.88 31.54 -67.93
N ALA A 2 19.45 32.78 -68.22
CA ALA A 2 18.08 33.15 -68.67
C ALA A 2 16.91 32.77 -67.72
N SER A 3 15.77 33.47 -67.67
CA SER A 3 15.37 34.82 -68.17
C SER A 3 14.16 35.29 -67.32
N ARG A 4 14.04 36.58 -66.95
CA ARG A 4 13.11 37.62 -67.49
C ARG A 4 11.64 37.15 -67.68
N SER A 5 10.58 37.95 -67.42
CA SER A 5 10.44 39.39 -67.10
C SER A 5 9.06 39.63 -66.42
N VAL A 6 8.93 40.48 -65.39
CA VAL A 6 8.66 41.94 -65.43
C VAL A 6 7.38 42.36 -66.18
N SER A 7 6.33 42.73 -65.42
CA SER A 7 5.58 44.02 -65.49
C SER A 7 4.59 44.09 -64.31
N ALA A 8 4.36 45.13 -63.50
CA ALA A 8 4.76 46.56 -63.41
C ALA A 8 3.70 47.60 -63.83
N SER A 9 2.90 48.07 -62.86
CA SER A 9 2.48 49.47 -62.66
C SER A 9 1.74 49.58 -61.30
N VAL A 10 1.97 50.50 -60.33
CA VAL A 10 2.32 51.95 -60.35
C VAL A 10 1.08 52.77 -60.79
N THR A 11 0.56 53.78 -60.07
CA THR A 11 1.17 54.98 -59.40
C THR A 11 0.25 55.42 -58.22
N ARG A 12 0.72 55.91 -57.03
CA ARG A 12 1.01 57.33 -56.62
C ARG A 12 -0.20 58.30 -56.75
N GLN A 13 -0.40 59.40 -55.99
CA GLN A 13 0.30 60.21 -54.95
C GLN A 13 -0.75 61.23 -54.36
N LEU A 14 -0.60 62.08 -53.32
CA LEU A 14 0.18 62.20 -52.06
C LEU A 14 -0.39 63.41 -51.23
N LEU A 15 0.12 63.67 -50.00
CA LEU A 15 -0.01 64.94 -49.20
C LEU A 15 -1.43 65.27 -48.66
N ALA A 16 -1.70 66.19 -47.70
CA ALA A 16 -1.07 66.68 -46.44
C ALA A 16 -2.08 67.67 -45.73
N THR A 17 -1.92 68.35 -44.57
CA THR A 17 -0.82 68.52 -43.58
C THR A 17 -1.35 68.98 -42.18
N SER A 18 -0.82 68.42 -41.08
CA SER A 18 -0.49 69.10 -39.78
C SER A 18 -1.54 69.54 -38.71
N ARG A 19 -1.04 69.60 -37.44
CA ARG A 19 -1.31 70.55 -36.31
C ARG A 19 -2.61 70.54 -35.43
N SER A 20 -2.48 69.87 -34.27
CA SER A 20 -2.52 70.41 -32.87
C SER A 20 -3.63 71.33 -32.29
N ALA A 21 -4.30 70.79 -31.25
CA ALA A 21 -4.34 71.26 -29.83
C ALA A 21 -5.37 72.30 -29.29
N ARG A 22 -5.52 72.27 -27.94
CA ARG A 22 -6.25 73.16 -26.97
C ARG A 22 -7.73 72.76 -26.67
N ILE A 23 -8.14 72.41 -25.43
CA ILE A 23 -8.31 73.11 -24.11
C ILE A 23 -9.69 73.80 -23.96
N SER A 24 -10.50 73.38 -22.96
CA SER A 24 -11.17 74.22 -21.92
C SER A 24 -12.02 73.35 -20.94
N SER A 25 -12.70 73.94 -19.94
CA SER A 25 -13.34 73.23 -18.80
C SER A 25 -14.47 73.99 -18.08
N ARG A 26 -15.31 73.24 -17.31
CA ARG A 26 -16.25 73.69 -16.22
C ARG A 26 -17.55 74.42 -16.70
N PRO A 27 -18.61 74.62 -15.86
CA PRO A 27 -18.68 74.66 -14.38
C PRO A 27 -19.79 73.79 -13.69
N LEU A 28 -20.26 74.23 -12.50
CA LEU A 28 -21.06 73.52 -11.47
C LEU A 28 -22.41 74.23 -11.15
N ALA A 29 -23.44 73.48 -10.72
CA ALA A 29 -24.64 73.89 -9.93
C ALA A 29 -25.57 72.66 -9.73
N CYS A 30 -26.54 72.55 -8.81
CA CYS A 30 -26.71 72.96 -7.39
C CYS A 30 -27.88 72.10 -6.77
N VAL A 31 -28.36 72.34 -5.55
CA VAL A 31 -29.22 71.39 -4.76
C VAL A 31 -30.54 72.02 -4.24
N PRO A 32 -31.63 71.22 -4.10
CA PRO A 32 -32.44 71.21 -2.87
C PRO A 32 -32.65 69.77 -2.33
N LEU A 33 -32.71 69.43 -1.02
CA LEU A 33 -33.28 70.00 0.23
C LEU A 33 -34.78 69.70 0.49
N SER A 34 -35.04 68.91 1.54
CA SER A 34 -36.28 68.89 2.34
C SER A 34 -35.98 68.42 3.78
N ARG A 35 -36.86 68.66 4.77
CA ARG A 35 -36.51 68.67 6.22
C ARG A 35 -37.74 68.57 7.16
N ARG A 36 -37.57 68.03 8.39
CA ARG A 36 -38.45 68.12 9.60
C ARG A 36 -39.78 67.33 9.57
N ASN A 37 -40.49 66.98 10.66
CA ASN A 37 -40.24 66.87 12.14
C ASN A 37 -41.35 65.97 12.79
N VAL A 38 -41.08 65.03 13.72
CA VAL A 38 -41.11 65.08 15.22
C VAL A 38 -42.49 64.95 15.93
N SER A 39 -42.56 64.05 16.94
CA SER A 39 -43.60 63.83 18.00
C SER A 39 -45.01 63.34 17.59
N GLY A 40 -45.75 62.50 18.36
CA GLY A 40 -45.43 61.65 19.53
C GLY A 40 -46.42 61.75 20.71
N LEU A 41 -46.81 60.62 21.36
CA LEU A 41 -47.07 60.41 22.82
C LEU A 41 -47.93 59.15 23.16
N TYR A 42 -47.62 58.56 24.34
CA TYR A 42 -48.44 57.71 25.25
C TYR A 42 -48.80 56.22 25.01
N ARG A 43 -49.08 55.57 26.15
CA ARG A 43 -49.30 54.15 26.54
C ARG A 43 -50.37 54.18 27.67
N PRO A 44 -50.80 53.08 28.36
CA PRO A 44 -50.61 51.63 28.17
C PRO A 44 -51.92 50.80 28.30
N ALA A 45 -51.82 49.46 28.22
CA ALA A 45 -52.62 48.53 29.03
C ALA A 45 -52.00 47.11 29.02
N VAL A 46 -52.21 46.32 30.08
CA VAL A 46 -51.82 44.89 30.18
C VAL A 46 -53.06 44.05 30.48
N ARG A 47 -53.20 42.88 29.84
CA ARG A 47 -54.03 41.76 30.32
C ARG A 47 -53.32 40.42 30.07
N ILE A 48 -53.69 39.42 30.86
CA ILE A 48 -52.98 38.14 31.04
C ILE A 48 -53.93 36.97 30.72
N ALA A 49 -53.35 35.86 30.24
CA ALA A 49 -53.90 34.51 30.09
C ALA A 49 -55.06 34.27 29.09
N GLY A 50 -55.00 33.11 28.42
CA GLY A 50 -56.03 32.62 27.50
C GLY A 50 -55.46 31.58 26.52
N GLN A 51 -55.57 30.29 26.84
CA GLN A 51 -55.03 29.21 26.00
C GLN A 51 -55.74 29.11 24.65
N ARG A 52 -54.99 29.12 23.54
CA ARG A 52 -55.30 28.35 22.32
C ARG A 52 -54.02 27.78 21.71
N ARG A 53 -54.09 26.55 21.19
CA ARG A 53 -52.95 25.79 20.70
C ARG A 53 -52.44 26.37 19.37
N GLY A 54 -51.15 26.72 19.31
CA GLY A 54 -50.44 26.83 18.03
C GLY A 54 -50.13 25.43 17.50
N LEU A 55 -50.36 25.20 16.21
CA LEU A 55 -49.90 23.98 15.53
C LEU A 55 -48.37 24.01 15.47
N SER A 56 -47.72 22.96 15.97
CA SER A 56 -46.28 22.81 15.78
C SER A 56 -46.01 22.55 14.29
N THR A 57 -45.44 23.53 13.60
CA THR A 57 -44.90 23.34 12.26
C THR A 57 -43.62 22.52 12.38
N THR A 58 -43.71 21.20 12.19
CA THR A 58 -42.54 20.38 11.95
C THR A 58 -41.75 20.97 10.78
N PRO A 59 -40.41 21.07 10.87
CA PRO A 59 -39.61 21.47 9.74
C PRO A 59 -39.81 20.42 8.64
N ARG A 60 -40.44 20.82 7.54
CA ARG A 60 -40.53 19.99 6.34
C ARG A 60 -39.10 19.70 5.89
N THR A 61 -38.71 18.44 5.88
CA THR A 61 -37.51 18.00 5.17
C THR A 61 -37.60 18.52 3.73
N ARG A 62 -36.73 19.46 3.38
CA ARG A 62 -36.50 19.78 1.98
C ARG A 62 -35.84 18.55 1.37
N LEU A 63 -36.53 17.92 0.44
CA LEU A 63 -35.83 17.24 -0.65
C LEU A 63 -34.97 18.31 -1.34
N ALA A 64 -33.68 18.06 -1.49
CA ALA A 64 -32.74 19.05 -2.01
C ALA A 64 -33.18 19.57 -3.39
N ALA A 65 -33.00 20.87 -3.64
CA ALA A 65 -33.23 21.41 -4.97
C ALA A 65 -32.13 20.92 -5.94
N VAL A 66 -32.45 20.85 -7.23
CA VAL A 66 -31.48 20.44 -8.26
C VAL A 66 -30.26 21.38 -8.32
N ASP A 67 -30.45 22.63 -7.88
CA ASP A 67 -29.47 23.72 -7.89
C ASP A 67 -28.79 23.97 -6.52
N ASP A 68 -29.07 23.18 -5.48
CA ASP A 68 -28.36 23.27 -4.19
C ASP A 68 -26.94 22.67 -4.37
N THR A 69 -25.97 23.49 -4.81
CA THR A 69 -24.59 23.07 -5.05
C THR A 69 -23.86 22.77 -3.72
N PHE A 70 -23.87 21.50 -3.33
CA PHE A 70 -23.09 20.98 -2.21
C PHE A 70 -21.58 21.18 -2.46
N ASP A 71 -20.93 22.02 -1.66
CA ASP A 71 -19.46 22.09 -1.58
C ASP A 71 -18.99 21.34 -0.33
N PRO A 72 -18.30 20.19 -0.47
CA PRO A 72 -17.72 19.46 0.66
C PRO A 72 -16.85 20.34 1.56
N LYS A 73 -16.22 21.39 1.00
CA LYS A 73 -15.31 22.28 1.72
C LYS A 73 -16.00 23.15 2.77
N SER A 74 -17.32 23.28 2.70
CA SER A 74 -18.14 24.06 3.65
C SER A 74 -18.36 23.37 5.00
N ILE A 75 -18.13 22.06 5.09
CA ILE A 75 -18.31 21.25 6.31
C ILE A 75 -16.94 21.08 6.97
N GLU A 76 -16.78 21.54 8.21
CA GLU A 76 -15.51 21.39 8.95
C GLU A 76 -15.10 19.91 9.08
N ARG A 77 -13.79 19.62 8.98
CA ARG A 77 -13.25 18.26 9.14
C ARG A 77 -12.90 18.02 10.60
N GLU A 78 -13.06 16.79 11.08
CA GLU A 78 -12.39 16.37 12.31
C GLU A 78 -10.88 16.29 12.07
N SER A 79 -10.09 16.69 13.08
CA SER A 79 -8.64 16.78 13.01
C SER A 79 -7.97 16.08 14.18
N ASP A 80 -6.87 15.37 13.91
CA ASP A 80 -6.07 14.64 14.89
C ASP A 80 -4.59 15.04 14.82
N GLU A 81 -3.88 15.00 15.95
CA GLU A 81 -2.48 15.46 16.08
C GLU A 81 -1.51 14.32 16.44
N VAL A 82 -0.39 14.23 15.72
CA VAL A 82 0.66 13.22 15.92
C VAL A 82 2.06 13.83 15.81
N ASP A 83 3.09 13.21 16.40
CA ASP A 83 4.47 13.65 16.18
C ASP A 83 4.90 13.35 14.73
N VAL A 84 4.67 12.11 14.28
CA VAL A 84 5.05 11.68 12.93
C VAL A 84 3.91 10.96 12.22
N LEU A 85 3.54 11.50 11.07
CA LEU A 85 2.59 10.91 10.13
C LEU A 85 3.36 10.23 8.99
N ILE A 86 2.96 9.01 8.64
CA ILE A 86 3.57 8.21 7.58
C ILE A 86 2.48 7.82 6.58
N VAL A 87 2.65 8.19 5.33
CA VAL A 87 1.69 7.87 4.25
C VAL A 87 2.20 6.69 3.44
N GLY A 88 1.52 5.54 3.55
CA GLY A 88 1.81 4.30 2.83
C GLY A 88 2.42 3.23 3.73
N GLY A 89 1.63 2.18 4.02
CA GLY A 89 2.00 1.00 4.80
C GLY A 89 2.91 0.02 4.06
N GLY A 90 3.79 0.51 3.19
CA GLY A 90 4.79 -0.29 2.49
C GLY A 90 6.07 -0.51 3.32
N PRO A 91 7.04 -1.30 2.82
CA PRO A 91 8.28 -1.61 3.55
C PRO A 91 9.08 -0.39 4.01
N ALA A 92 9.02 0.73 3.29
CA ALA A 92 9.65 1.99 3.71
C ALA A 92 8.92 2.67 4.88
N GLY A 93 7.59 2.74 4.83
CA GLY A 93 6.77 3.37 5.86
C GLY A 93 6.79 2.59 7.17
N LEU A 94 6.56 1.27 7.11
CA LEU A 94 6.58 0.41 8.30
C LEU A 94 7.98 0.36 8.94
N SER A 95 9.07 0.36 8.15
CA SER A 95 10.43 0.43 8.70
C SER A 95 10.76 1.78 9.33
N ALA A 96 10.20 2.88 8.82
CA ALA A 96 10.30 4.18 9.48
C ALA A 96 9.52 4.19 10.80
N ALA A 97 8.30 3.65 10.81
CA ALA A 97 7.42 3.62 11.98
C ALA A 97 8.02 2.78 13.13
N ILE A 98 8.44 1.55 12.84
CA ILE A 98 9.09 0.65 13.79
C ILE A 98 10.35 1.30 14.37
N LYS A 99 11.22 1.85 13.50
CA LYS A 99 12.47 2.49 13.93
C LYS A 99 12.22 3.74 14.79
N LEU A 100 11.20 4.54 14.48
CA LEU A 100 10.80 5.69 15.31
C LEU A 100 10.37 5.27 16.71
N LYS A 101 9.48 4.27 16.83
CA LYS A 101 9.05 3.76 18.14
C LYS A 101 10.18 3.08 18.90
N GLN A 102 11.06 2.32 18.23
CA GLN A 102 12.28 1.77 18.85
C GLN A 102 13.17 2.88 19.45
N LEU A 103 13.36 4.01 18.75
CA LEU A 103 14.12 5.15 19.26
C LEU A 103 13.41 5.85 20.43
N ALA A 104 12.09 6.03 20.34
CA ALA A 104 11.29 6.66 21.39
C ALA A 104 11.28 5.83 22.69
N THR A 105 11.03 4.52 22.61
CA THR A 105 11.10 3.59 23.74
C THR A 105 12.50 3.53 24.34
N ALA A 106 13.56 3.52 23.51
CA ALA A 106 14.94 3.56 24.00
C ALA A 106 15.31 4.88 24.70
N ALA A 107 14.57 5.96 24.43
CA ALA A 107 14.69 7.25 25.12
C ALA A 107 13.71 7.41 26.30
N GLY A 108 12.86 6.42 26.59
CA GLY A 108 11.85 6.47 27.65
C GLY A 108 10.62 7.32 27.33
N ASN A 109 10.36 7.64 26.06
CA ASN A 109 9.20 8.41 25.61
C ASN A 109 8.14 7.46 25.01
N GLU A 110 7.25 6.93 25.85
CA GLU A 110 6.14 6.06 25.38
C GLU A 110 5.06 6.84 24.61
N ASP A 111 4.81 8.09 25.01
CA ASP A 111 3.73 8.95 24.51
C ASP A 111 3.95 9.42 23.05
N PHE A 112 5.20 9.37 22.56
CA PHE A 112 5.58 9.78 21.20
C PHE A 112 4.71 9.12 20.12
N ARG A 113 3.93 9.92 19.38
CA ARG A 113 2.83 9.39 18.57
C ARG A 113 3.20 9.24 17.09
N VAL A 114 3.16 8.00 16.59
CA VAL A 114 3.54 7.63 15.21
C VAL A 114 2.37 6.92 14.55
N LEU A 115 1.87 7.49 13.45
CA LEU A 115 0.67 7.02 12.75
C LEU A 115 0.96 6.71 11.27
N VAL A 116 0.50 5.56 10.79
CA VAL A 116 0.66 5.07 9.42
C VAL A 116 -0.70 4.97 8.73
N LEU A 117 -0.95 5.82 7.72
CA LEU A 117 -2.12 5.72 6.85
C LEU A 117 -1.83 4.77 5.68
N GLU A 118 -2.65 3.76 5.46
CA GLU A 118 -2.63 2.93 4.25
C GLU A 118 -4.01 2.83 3.61
N LYS A 119 -4.07 3.05 2.30
CA LYS A 119 -5.28 2.98 1.48
C LYS A 119 -5.82 1.55 1.36
N ALA A 120 -4.97 0.54 1.33
CA ALA A 120 -5.38 -0.87 1.27
C ALA A 120 -6.25 -1.26 2.47
N GLY A 121 -7.37 -1.93 2.23
CA GLY A 121 -8.30 -2.36 3.29
C GLY A 121 -7.69 -3.33 4.30
N GLU A 122 -6.64 -4.05 3.90
CA GLU A 122 -5.68 -4.71 4.77
C GLU A 122 -4.27 -4.35 4.31
N LEU A 123 -3.31 -4.23 5.23
CA LEU A 123 -1.89 -4.02 4.88
C LEU A 123 -1.43 -5.07 3.87
N GLY A 124 -0.50 -4.72 2.98
CA GLY A 124 0.06 -5.70 2.03
C GLY A 124 -0.83 -6.06 0.82
N ASP A 125 -2.15 -5.85 0.85
CA ASP A 125 -3.03 -6.24 -0.27
C ASP A 125 -2.71 -5.48 -1.58
N HIS A 126 -2.27 -4.21 -1.48
CA HIS A 126 -1.78 -3.41 -2.60
C HIS A 126 -0.30 -3.66 -2.99
N ILE A 127 0.38 -4.63 -2.38
CA ILE A 127 1.82 -4.85 -2.55
C ILE A 127 2.11 -5.94 -3.59
N VAL A 128 2.51 -5.51 -4.78
CA VAL A 128 2.91 -6.39 -5.90
C VAL A 128 4.42 -6.36 -6.11
N SER A 129 5.08 -7.50 -5.91
CA SER A 129 6.47 -7.73 -6.30
C SER A 129 6.72 -9.24 -6.50
N GLY A 130 7.67 -9.60 -7.36
CA GLY A 130 8.19 -10.98 -7.43
C GLY A 130 9.10 -11.31 -6.22
N ASN A 131 9.78 -10.30 -5.69
CA ASN A 131 10.65 -10.28 -4.50
C ASN A 131 11.62 -11.46 -4.25
N VAL A 132 12.90 -11.22 -4.55
CA VAL A 132 14.02 -11.92 -3.90
C VAL A 132 14.69 -10.94 -2.93
N ILE A 133 14.31 -10.98 -1.65
CA ILE A 133 14.74 -10.00 -0.65
C ILE A 133 16.22 -10.16 -0.32
N GLU A 134 16.92 -9.03 -0.25
CA GLU A 134 18.22 -8.95 0.42
C GLU A 134 17.96 -8.67 1.91
N PRO A 135 18.29 -9.59 2.84
CA PRO A 135 17.84 -9.51 4.23
C PRO A 135 18.56 -8.41 5.02
N SER A 136 19.60 -7.81 4.46
CA SER A 136 20.55 -6.93 5.16
C SER A 136 19.92 -5.67 5.80
N ALA A 137 18.71 -5.27 5.40
CA ALA A 137 17.94 -4.19 6.04
C ALA A 137 16.95 -4.68 7.11
N LEU A 138 16.47 -5.92 6.99
CA LEU A 138 15.54 -6.54 7.95
C LEU A 138 16.32 -7.09 9.15
N ASP A 139 17.50 -7.67 8.91
CA ASP A 139 18.49 -8.04 9.94
C ASP A 139 18.93 -6.84 10.82
N GLU A 140 18.83 -5.62 10.27
CA GLU A 140 19.23 -4.35 10.91
C GLU A 140 18.10 -3.74 11.75
N LEU A 141 16.83 -4.01 11.40
CA LEU A 141 15.63 -3.46 12.04
C LEU A 141 14.99 -4.41 13.07
N LEU A 142 14.92 -5.70 12.73
CA LEU A 142 14.29 -6.77 13.49
C LEU A 142 15.21 -8.01 13.43
N PRO A 143 16.34 -8.04 14.17
CA PRO A 143 17.31 -9.13 14.08
C PRO A 143 16.75 -10.52 14.46
N ASP A 144 15.60 -10.54 15.15
CA ASP A 144 14.86 -11.73 15.56
C ASP A 144 13.89 -12.29 14.50
N TRP A 145 13.77 -11.66 13.32
CA TRP A 145 12.74 -12.01 12.30
C TRP A 145 12.79 -13.46 11.78
N ARG A 146 13.95 -14.12 11.90
CA ARG A 146 14.18 -15.55 11.55
C ARG A 146 14.43 -16.45 12.75
N SER A 147 14.53 -15.91 13.97
CA SER A 147 14.95 -16.70 15.13
C SER A 147 13.92 -17.78 15.44
N GLU A 148 14.37 -19.02 15.71
CA GLU A 148 13.41 -20.09 16.02
C GLU A 148 12.69 -19.85 17.35
N ASP A 149 13.35 -19.16 18.30
CA ASP A 149 12.80 -18.74 19.59
C ASP A 149 11.72 -17.64 19.47
N ASN A 150 11.66 -16.93 18.34
CA ASN A 150 10.66 -15.89 18.11
C ASN A 150 9.35 -16.53 17.60
N LEU A 151 8.31 -16.50 18.43
CA LEU A 151 6.97 -17.00 18.08
C LEU A 151 6.30 -16.16 16.98
N ASN A 152 6.67 -14.89 16.80
CA ASN A 152 6.27 -14.02 15.69
C ASN A 152 7.43 -13.83 14.68
N ARG A 153 8.12 -14.93 14.33
CA ARG A 153 9.08 -14.99 13.21
C ARG A 153 8.35 -15.08 11.87
N PHE A 154 8.91 -14.50 10.82
CA PHE A 154 8.32 -14.60 9.48
C PHE A 154 8.58 -16.00 8.89
N ALA A 155 7.54 -16.84 8.86
CA ALA A 155 7.67 -18.27 8.55
C ALA A 155 7.92 -18.60 7.06
N ASP A 156 7.28 -17.86 6.14
CA ASP A 156 7.22 -18.20 4.70
C ASP A 156 8.50 -17.80 3.92
N ILE A 157 9.65 -18.32 4.34
CA ILE A 157 10.95 -18.04 3.71
C ILE A 157 11.46 -19.21 2.84
N THR A 158 11.79 -18.93 1.58
CA THR A 158 12.53 -19.88 0.73
C THR A 158 13.94 -19.36 0.46
N PRO A 159 15.02 -20.02 0.93
CA PRO A 159 16.39 -19.63 0.58
C PRO A 159 16.60 -19.71 -0.94
N ALA A 160 17.24 -18.69 -1.54
CA ALA A 160 17.67 -18.74 -2.93
C ALA A 160 18.89 -19.67 -3.07
N LYS A 161 18.80 -20.68 -3.94
CA LYS A 161 19.78 -21.76 -4.12
C LYS A 161 20.44 -21.71 -5.51
N GLU A 162 19.65 -21.49 -6.55
CA GLU A 162 20.09 -21.46 -7.95
C GLU A 162 19.72 -20.12 -8.59
N ASP A 163 20.66 -19.51 -9.33
CA ASP A 163 20.45 -18.29 -10.11
C ASP A 163 20.75 -18.57 -11.59
N HIS A 164 19.75 -18.44 -12.45
CA HIS A 164 19.92 -18.54 -13.89
C HIS A 164 19.51 -17.25 -14.61
N MET A 165 20.34 -16.82 -15.57
CA MET A 165 20.06 -15.67 -16.42
C MET A 165 20.09 -16.12 -17.89
N TYR A 166 19.08 -15.79 -18.66
CA TYR A 166 18.97 -16.21 -20.07
C TYR A 166 18.67 -15.05 -21.03
N PHE A 167 19.28 -15.10 -22.21
CA PHE A 167 18.79 -14.41 -23.38
C PHE A 167 17.82 -15.33 -24.14
N MET A 168 16.56 -14.94 -24.21
CA MET A 168 15.50 -15.71 -24.87
C MET A 168 15.41 -15.35 -26.35
N THR A 169 15.45 -16.37 -27.20
CA THR A 169 14.89 -16.32 -28.56
C THR A 169 13.44 -16.83 -28.53
N LYS A 170 12.73 -16.87 -29.66
CA LYS A 170 11.35 -17.41 -29.72
C LYS A 170 11.25 -18.87 -29.23
N ASN A 171 12.29 -19.67 -29.44
CA ASN A 171 12.25 -21.13 -29.25
C ASN A 171 13.35 -21.66 -28.30
N SER A 172 14.25 -20.82 -27.79
CA SER A 172 15.45 -21.29 -27.06
C SER A 172 15.92 -20.28 -26.02
N ALA A 173 16.39 -20.79 -24.88
CA ALA A 173 17.00 -20.01 -23.80
C ALA A 173 18.53 -20.13 -23.88
N ILE A 174 19.22 -19.03 -24.18
CA ILE A 174 20.70 -19.00 -24.24
C ILE A 174 21.22 -18.50 -22.89
N PRO A 175 22.02 -19.29 -22.13
CA PRO A 175 22.51 -18.86 -20.83
C PRO A 175 23.46 -17.67 -20.95
N LEU A 176 23.30 -16.68 -20.06
CA LEU A 176 24.19 -15.54 -19.89
C LEU A 176 24.99 -15.68 -18.59
N PRO A 177 26.26 -15.22 -18.53
CA PRO A 177 26.97 -15.10 -17.28
C PRO A 177 26.27 -14.06 -16.38
N LYS A 178 25.86 -14.46 -15.17
CA LYS A 178 25.17 -13.54 -14.25
C LYS A 178 26.14 -12.44 -13.75
N PRO A 179 25.78 -11.14 -13.83
CA PRO A 179 26.57 -10.07 -13.24
C PRO A 179 26.81 -10.31 -11.74
N PRO A 180 27.97 -9.95 -11.16
CA PRO A 180 28.24 -10.18 -9.73
C PRO A 180 27.20 -9.54 -8.81
N GLN A 181 26.57 -8.45 -9.27
CA GLN A 181 25.50 -7.73 -8.57
C GLN A 181 24.20 -8.55 -8.47
N MET A 182 23.95 -9.48 -9.40
CA MET A 182 22.74 -10.33 -9.47
C MET A 182 22.88 -11.67 -8.71
N ASN A 183 23.94 -11.86 -7.92
CA ASN A 183 24.12 -13.07 -7.12
C ASN A 183 23.14 -13.09 -5.93
N ASN A 184 22.31 -14.13 -5.80
CA ASN A 184 21.33 -14.26 -4.72
C ASN A 184 21.75 -15.18 -3.56
N HIS A 185 23.00 -15.62 -3.51
CA HIS A 185 23.53 -16.34 -2.34
C HIS A 185 23.32 -15.53 -1.05
N GLY A 186 22.60 -16.11 -0.07
CA GLY A 186 22.24 -15.46 1.19
C GLY A 186 20.93 -14.66 1.18
N ASN A 187 20.22 -14.62 0.04
CA ASN A 187 18.93 -13.96 -0.12
C ASN A 187 17.77 -14.97 -0.06
N TYR A 188 16.55 -14.46 0.08
CA TYR A 188 15.33 -15.27 0.20
C TYR A 188 14.28 -14.88 -0.83
N ILE A 189 13.56 -15.86 -1.37
CA ILE A 189 12.34 -15.67 -2.14
C ILE A 189 11.17 -15.68 -1.15
N ILE A 190 10.36 -14.62 -1.12
CA ILE A 190 9.27 -14.42 -0.15
C ILE A 190 8.07 -13.72 -0.79
N SER A 191 6.88 -13.92 -0.25
CA SER A 191 5.71 -13.14 -0.68
C SER A 191 5.66 -11.78 0.03
N LEU A 192 6.00 -10.70 -0.69
CA LEU A 192 6.15 -9.36 -0.11
C LEU A 192 4.86 -8.80 0.52
N ASN A 193 3.68 -9.23 0.06
CA ASN A 193 2.40 -8.87 0.71
C ASN A 193 2.30 -9.45 2.13
N GLN A 194 2.66 -10.72 2.33
CA GLN A 194 2.66 -11.35 3.65
C GLN A 194 3.73 -10.74 4.56
N MET A 195 4.92 -10.44 4.02
CA MET A 195 5.97 -9.72 4.75
C MET A 195 5.51 -8.32 5.19
N VAL A 196 4.64 -7.66 4.43
CA VAL A 196 4.05 -6.35 4.81
C VAL A 196 2.90 -6.50 5.82
N LYS A 197 2.09 -7.56 5.76
CA LYS A 197 1.13 -7.88 6.84
C LYS A 197 1.87 -8.11 8.16
N TRP A 198 2.88 -8.96 8.15
CA TRP A 198 3.76 -9.22 9.31
C TRP A 198 4.51 -7.97 9.80
N LEU A 199 5.06 -7.13 8.92
CA LEU A 199 5.65 -5.85 9.33
C LEU A 199 4.62 -4.88 9.94
N GLY A 200 3.33 -5.03 9.60
CA GLY A 200 2.22 -4.31 10.23
C GLY A 200 2.04 -4.75 11.68
N GLU A 201 1.89 -6.06 11.90
CA GLU A 201 1.80 -6.67 13.22
C GLU A 201 3.01 -6.28 14.11
N ARG A 202 4.23 -6.31 13.54
CA ARG A 202 5.47 -5.87 14.23
C ARG A 202 5.54 -4.36 14.48
N ALA A 203 4.76 -3.55 13.77
CA ALA A 203 4.64 -2.11 14.03
C ALA A 203 3.62 -1.84 15.16
N GLU A 204 2.47 -2.52 15.12
CA GLU A 204 1.46 -2.46 16.20
C GLU A 204 2.02 -2.98 17.53
N GLU A 205 2.83 -4.05 17.51
CA GLU A 205 3.54 -4.59 18.69
C GLU A 205 4.48 -3.57 19.37
N VAL A 206 5.06 -2.62 18.62
CA VAL A 206 5.87 -1.52 19.19
C VAL A 206 5.07 -0.22 19.37
N GLY A 207 3.74 -0.30 19.31
CA GLY A 207 2.83 0.81 19.61
C GLY A 207 2.65 1.84 18.50
N VAL A 208 2.97 1.50 17.24
CA VAL A 208 2.58 2.33 16.07
C VAL A 208 1.08 2.22 15.85
N GLU A 209 0.42 3.35 15.59
CA GLU A 209 -0.97 3.36 15.11
C GLU A 209 -0.98 3.10 13.61
N VAL A 210 -1.54 1.97 13.16
CA VAL A 210 -1.60 1.62 11.74
C VAL A 210 -3.05 1.57 11.28
N TYR A 211 -3.43 2.48 10.38
CA TYR A 211 -4.79 2.69 9.91
C TYR A 211 -4.92 2.23 8.45
N PRO A 212 -5.12 0.92 8.19
CA PRO A 212 -5.48 0.40 6.86
C PRO A 212 -6.93 0.80 6.51
N GLY A 213 -7.19 0.96 5.22
CA GLY A 213 -8.47 1.45 4.70
C GLY A 213 -8.60 2.99 4.67
N PHE A 214 -7.55 3.75 4.97
CA PHE A 214 -7.58 5.22 5.01
C PHE A 214 -6.62 5.81 3.97
N ALA A 215 -7.19 6.37 2.88
CA ALA A 215 -6.39 6.90 1.79
C ALA A 215 -6.09 8.40 1.99
N ALA A 216 -4.83 8.75 2.29
CA ALA A 216 -4.38 10.14 2.26
C ALA A 216 -4.56 10.73 0.84
N SER A 217 -5.41 11.76 0.71
CA SER A 217 -5.90 12.29 -0.58
C SER A 217 -5.43 13.71 -0.87
N GLU A 218 -5.20 14.51 0.18
CA GLU A 218 -4.87 15.93 0.13
C GLU A 218 -3.70 16.24 1.09
N ILE A 219 -2.82 17.17 0.73
CA ILE A 219 -1.71 17.62 1.59
C ILE A 219 -2.12 18.93 2.25
N LEU A 220 -2.00 18.99 3.57
CA LEU A 220 -2.29 20.17 4.37
C LEU A 220 -1.03 21.03 4.46
N TYR A 221 -1.20 22.35 4.36
CA TYR A 221 -0.12 23.31 4.41
C TYR A 221 -0.45 24.47 5.35
N ASN A 222 0.54 24.91 6.13
CA ASN A 222 0.43 26.13 6.92
C ASN A 222 0.42 27.38 6.01
N HIS A 223 0.19 28.55 6.61
CA HIS A 223 0.13 29.84 5.90
C HIS A 223 1.46 30.28 5.26
N GLU A 224 2.59 29.71 5.69
CA GLU A 224 3.93 29.91 5.11
C GLU A 224 4.21 28.96 3.93
N GLY A 225 3.34 27.96 3.74
CA GLY A 225 3.42 26.95 2.68
C GLY A 225 4.17 25.67 3.06
N VAL A 226 4.56 25.50 4.33
CA VAL A 226 5.16 24.29 4.94
C VAL A 226 4.12 23.18 5.04
N VAL A 227 4.51 21.90 4.92
CA VAL A 227 3.57 20.77 5.14
C VAL A 227 3.20 20.69 6.62
N GLN A 228 1.90 20.71 6.90
CA GLN A 228 1.32 20.55 8.24
C GLN A 228 0.75 19.15 8.46
N GLY A 229 0.48 18.38 7.39
CA GLY A 229 -0.15 17.07 7.49
C GLY A 229 -0.78 16.60 6.18
N VAL A 230 -1.74 15.68 6.29
CA VAL A 230 -2.61 15.26 5.17
C VAL A 230 -4.06 15.14 5.61
N ALA A 231 -5.00 15.15 4.65
CA ALA A 231 -6.36 14.70 4.90
C ALA A 231 -6.64 13.38 4.17
N THR A 232 -7.49 12.53 4.74
CA THR A 232 -7.99 11.32 4.07
C THR A 232 -8.98 11.68 2.96
N ASN A 233 -9.43 10.69 2.18
CA ASN A 233 -10.50 10.88 1.20
C ASN A 233 -11.83 11.17 1.91
N ASP A 234 -12.66 12.01 1.29
CA ASP A 234 -14.08 12.07 1.63
C ASP A 234 -14.76 10.74 1.19
N LEU A 235 -15.87 10.38 1.84
CA LEU A 235 -16.68 9.19 1.57
C LEU A 235 -18.10 9.57 1.15
N GLY A 236 -18.82 8.66 0.48
CA GLY A 236 -20.23 8.87 0.15
C GLY A 236 -20.50 10.02 -0.84
N ILE A 237 -19.59 10.24 -1.80
CA ILE A 237 -19.81 11.11 -2.96
C ILE A 237 -20.23 10.23 -4.16
N SER A 238 -21.20 10.65 -4.96
CA SER A 238 -21.66 9.99 -6.20
C SER A 238 -20.70 10.21 -7.37
N ARG A 239 -20.91 9.47 -8.46
CA ARG A 239 -20.15 9.59 -9.71
C ARG A 239 -20.22 10.99 -10.34
N GLU A 240 -21.30 11.73 -10.11
CA GLU A 240 -21.53 13.11 -10.56
C GLU A 240 -20.93 14.16 -9.58
N GLY A 241 -20.25 13.74 -8.52
CA GLY A 241 -19.67 14.62 -7.51
C GLY A 241 -20.67 15.14 -6.47
N LYS A 242 -21.86 14.53 -6.35
CA LYS A 242 -22.88 14.94 -5.35
C LYS A 242 -22.72 14.16 -4.06
N ALA A 243 -22.96 14.78 -2.91
CA ALA A 243 -23.08 14.02 -1.65
C ALA A 243 -24.29 13.07 -1.70
N LYS A 244 -24.08 11.84 -1.20
CA LYS A 244 -25.14 10.88 -0.89
C LYS A 244 -25.64 11.12 0.54
N ASP A 245 -26.73 10.44 0.91
CA ASP A 245 -27.23 10.41 2.31
C ASP A 245 -26.20 9.82 3.30
N SER A 246 -25.18 9.13 2.80
CA SER A 246 -24.05 8.57 3.54
C SER A 246 -22.72 9.35 3.33
N PHE A 247 -22.79 10.65 3.02
CA PHE A 247 -21.59 11.48 2.91
C PHE A 247 -20.92 11.66 4.27
N GLU A 248 -19.60 11.48 4.29
CA GLU A 248 -18.74 11.69 5.46
C GLU A 248 -17.45 12.36 4.97
N ARG A 249 -17.03 13.45 5.61
CA ARG A 249 -15.85 14.21 5.16
C ARG A 249 -14.57 13.55 5.71
N GLY A 250 -13.52 13.48 4.90
CA GLY A 250 -12.24 12.89 5.30
C GLY A 250 -11.61 13.64 6.47
N MET A 251 -10.91 12.90 7.34
CA MET A 251 -10.26 13.41 8.56
C MET A 251 -8.91 14.05 8.25
N GLU A 252 -8.54 15.10 8.99
CA GLU A 252 -7.20 15.71 8.92
C GLU A 252 -6.25 15.10 9.95
N PHE A 253 -5.04 14.77 9.53
CA PHE A 253 -3.95 14.32 10.40
C PHE A 253 -2.82 15.35 10.34
N HIS A 254 -2.69 16.13 11.40
CA HIS A 254 -1.69 17.19 11.56
C HIS A 254 -0.45 16.59 12.24
N ALA A 255 0.74 16.92 11.74
CA ALA A 255 1.98 16.27 12.16
C ALA A 255 3.21 17.17 12.11
N ARG A 256 4.11 17.01 13.09
CA ARG A 256 5.41 17.72 13.13
C ARG A 256 6.34 17.29 11.98
N VAL A 257 6.20 16.05 11.52
CA VAL A 257 6.82 15.53 10.29
C VAL A 257 5.84 14.61 9.54
N THR A 258 5.69 14.84 8.23
CA THR A 258 4.97 13.94 7.30
C THR A 258 5.97 13.20 6.39
N LEU A 259 6.06 11.88 6.52
CA LEU A 259 6.91 11.03 5.69
C LEU A 259 6.09 10.35 4.58
N LEU A 260 6.47 10.55 3.32
CA LEU A 260 5.75 10.00 2.16
C LEU A 260 6.39 8.70 1.66
N GLY A 261 5.74 7.58 2.00
CA GLY A 261 6.09 6.21 1.65
C GLY A 261 5.18 5.54 0.62
N GLU A 262 4.36 6.30 -0.13
CA GLU A 262 3.40 5.83 -1.16
C GLU A 262 3.98 4.88 -2.23
N GLY A 263 5.31 4.78 -2.31
CA GLY A 263 6.03 3.94 -3.25
C GLY A 263 6.03 4.51 -4.66
N CYS A 264 6.12 3.62 -5.65
CA CYS A 264 6.32 4.03 -7.04
C CYS A 264 5.16 4.90 -7.55
N HIS A 265 5.50 6.13 -7.96
CA HIS A 265 4.57 7.15 -8.47
C HIS A 265 3.42 7.45 -7.48
N GLY A 266 3.79 7.87 -6.27
CA GLY A 266 2.89 8.43 -5.27
C GLY A 266 2.14 9.67 -5.75
N SER A 267 0.86 9.74 -5.42
CA SER A 267 -0.11 10.79 -5.77
C SER A 267 0.15 12.10 -5.02
N LEU A 268 0.52 12.02 -3.74
CA LEU A 268 0.92 13.17 -2.93
C LEU A 268 2.38 13.54 -3.22
N SER A 269 3.23 12.53 -3.38
CA SER A 269 4.64 12.65 -3.77
C SER A 269 4.81 13.42 -5.09
N LYS A 270 3.98 13.14 -6.11
CA LYS A 270 3.91 13.88 -7.39
C LYS A 270 3.63 15.38 -7.16
N GLN A 271 2.74 15.71 -6.23
CA GLN A 271 2.38 17.10 -5.91
C GLN A 271 3.50 17.80 -5.12
N ILE A 272 4.07 17.15 -4.11
CA ILE A 272 5.20 17.65 -3.30
C ILE A 272 6.43 17.93 -4.17
N ILE A 273 6.82 16.98 -5.03
CA ILE A 273 7.94 17.12 -5.95
C ILE A 273 7.76 18.34 -6.87
N LYS A 274 6.52 18.60 -7.30
CA LYS A 274 6.18 19.76 -8.13
C LYS A 274 6.12 21.07 -7.34
N LYS A 275 5.59 21.08 -6.11
CA LYS A 275 5.42 22.29 -5.28
C LYS A 275 6.76 22.89 -4.86
N TYR A 276 7.71 22.05 -4.45
CA TYR A 276 9.02 22.48 -3.95
C TYR A 276 10.16 22.31 -4.95
N ASP A 277 9.84 22.05 -6.23
CA ASP A 277 10.80 21.80 -7.32
C ASP A 277 11.91 20.79 -6.97
N LEU A 278 11.53 19.68 -6.33
CA LEU A 278 12.49 18.69 -5.80
C LEU A 278 13.27 17.95 -6.90
N ARG A 279 13.00 18.21 -8.19
CA ARG A 279 13.71 17.64 -9.34
C ARG A 279 14.60 18.63 -10.09
N ARG A 280 14.72 19.89 -9.65
CA ARG A 280 15.56 20.92 -10.28
C ARG A 280 16.97 20.43 -10.65
N ASP A 281 17.60 19.72 -9.72
CA ASP A 281 19.00 19.30 -9.81
C ASP A 281 19.16 17.80 -10.15
N SER A 282 18.10 17.14 -10.63
CA SER A 282 18.12 15.73 -11.06
C SER A 282 17.30 15.48 -12.34
N GLN A 283 17.32 14.25 -12.86
CA GLN A 283 16.60 13.90 -14.09
C GLN A 283 15.14 13.52 -13.79
N HIS A 284 14.31 13.49 -14.84
CA HIS A 284 12.99 12.87 -14.75
C HIS A 284 13.13 11.40 -14.33
N GLN A 285 12.15 10.89 -13.60
CA GLN A 285 12.08 9.46 -13.32
C GLN A 285 11.63 8.71 -14.59
N THR A 286 12.28 7.59 -14.89
CA THR A 286 11.78 6.59 -15.84
C THR A 286 11.24 5.40 -15.06
N TYR A 287 10.31 4.67 -15.66
CA TYR A 287 9.53 3.63 -15.01
C TYR A 287 9.39 2.39 -15.88
N GLY A 288 9.02 1.27 -15.27
CA GLY A 288 8.63 0.04 -15.96
C GLY A 288 7.33 -0.49 -15.37
N LEU A 289 6.49 -1.12 -16.19
CA LEU A 289 5.33 -1.87 -15.71
C LEU A 289 5.73 -3.33 -15.46
N GLY A 290 5.68 -3.76 -14.20
CA GLY A 290 5.78 -5.16 -13.82
C GLY A 290 4.38 -5.79 -13.77
N ILE A 291 4.19 -6.88 -14.51
CA ILE A 291 2.99 -7.74 -14.45
C ILE A 291 3.40 -9.08 -13.82
N LYS A 292 2.65 -9.53 -12.82
CA LYS A 292 2.91 -10.73 -11.99
C LYS A 292 1.72 -11.70 -12.06
N GLU A 293 2.02 -12.99 -12.13
CA GLU A 293 1.12 -14.07 -11.72
C GLU A 293 1.81 -14.94 -10.66
N VAL A 294 1.02 -15.58 -9.80
CA VAL A 294 1.48 -16.71 -8.95
C VAL A 294 0.76 -17.98 -9.39
N TRP A 295 1.53 -19.06 -9.51
CA TRP A 295 1.06 -20.35 -10.00
C TRP A 295 1.35 -21.47 -9.00
N GLU A 296 0.38 -22.33 -8.81
CA GLU A 296 0.55 -23.69 -8.27
C GLU A 296 1.07 -24.56 -9.42
N VAL A 297 2.21 -25.24 -9.26
CA VAL A 297 2.78 -26.09 -10.32
C VAL A 297 2.90 -27.55 -9.87
N GLN A 298 3.10 -28.45 -10.84
CA GLN A 298 3.29 -29.87 -10.56
C GLN A 298 4.60 -30.09 -9.78
N PRO A 299 4.63 -30.90 -8.70
CA PRO A 299 5.81 -31.06 -7.85
C PRO A 299 7.08 -31.52 -8.60
N GLU A 300 6.90 -32.31 -9.66
CA GLU A 300 7.98 -32.83 -10.51
C GLU A 300 8.68 -31.72 -11.33
N LYS A 301 8.00 -30.58 -11.49
CA LYS A 301 8.46 -29.37 -12.19
C LYS A 301 8.96 -28.29 -11.21
N PHE A 302 8.72 -28.48 -9.91
CA PHE A 302 9.07 -27.51 -8.89
C PHE A 302 10.52 -27.64 -8.43
N LYS A 303 11.20 -26.49 -8.26
CA LYS A 303 12.61 -26.42 -7.86
C LYS A 303 12.78 -25.38 -6.74
N SER A 304 12.36 -25.72 -5.53
CA SER A 304 12.44 -24.87 -4.32
C SER A 304 13.76 -24.08 -4.25
N GLY A 305 13.69 -22.75 -4.32
CA GLY A 305 14.86 -21.85 -4.26
C GLY A 305 15.50 -21.50 -5.61
N LEU A 306 14.93 -21.94 -6.74
CA LEU A 306 15.37 -21.52 -8.08
C LEU A 306 14.88 -20.10 -8.41
N VAL A 307 15.82 -19.25 -8.84
CA VAL A 307 15.62 -17.88 -9.32
C VAL A 307 16.04 -17.81 -10.79
N VAL A 308 15.11 -17.47 -11.68
CA VAL A 308 15.39 -17.27 -13.12
C VAL A 308 15.05 -15.84 -13.55
N HIS A 309 15.96 -15.24 -14.32
CA HIS A 309 15.77 -13.98 -15.05
C HIS A 309 15.93 -14.19 -16.56
N SER A 310 15.12 -13.49 -17.35
CA SER A 310 15.15 -13.58 -18.81
C SER A 310 15.16 -12.19 -19.47
N MET A 311 15.84 -12.07 -20.61
CA MET A 311 15.88 -10.87 -21.45
C MET A 311 15.69 -11.24 -22.93
N GLY A 312 15.23 -10.32 -23.77
CA GLY A 312 14.98 -10.58 -25.19
C GLY A 312 13.53 -10.97 -25.44
N TYR A 313 13.29 -12.11 -26.12
CA TYR A 313 11.93 -12.58 -26.44
C TYR A 313 11.08 -12.69 -25.16
N PRO A 314 9.85 -12.15 -25.13
CA PRO A 314 9.02 -11.78 -26.29
C PRO A 314 9.19 -10.35 -26.81
N LEU A 315 9.94 -9.49 -26.11
CA LEU A 315 10.06 -8.06 -26.36
C LEU A 315 10.90 -7.74 -27.62
N PRO A 316 10.61 -6.62 -28.33
CA PRO A 316 11.44 -6.15 -29.43
C PRO A 316 12.73 -5.46 -28.92
N LYS A 317 13.75 -5.41 -29.78
CA LYS A 317 15.12 -4.95 -29.46
C LYS A 317 15.25 -3.52 -28.91
N ASP A 318 14.23 -2.69 -29.14
CA ASP A 318 14.11 -1.27 -28.81
C ASP A 318 13.15 -1.00 -27.63
N THR A 319 12.69 -2.05 -26.95
CA THR A 319 11.94 -1.98 -25.70
C THR A 319 12.77 -2.57 -24.57
N TYR A 320 12.97 -1.81 -23.49
CA TYR A 320 13.60 -2.34 -22.28
C TYR A 320 12.63 -3.26 -21.53
N GLY A 321 13.16 -4.30 -20.87
CA GLY A 321 12.37 -5.21 -20.05
C GLY A 321 13.02 -6.58 -19.91
N GLY A 322 12.33 -7.45 -19.18
CA GLY A 322 12.78 -8.80 -18.87
C GLY A 322 11.77 -9.59 -18.04
N GLY A 323 11.77 -10.90 -18.20
CA GLY A 323 10.91 -11.80 -17.45
C GLY A 323 11.59 -12.37 -16.20
N TRP A 324 10.78 -12.87 -15.27
CA TRP A 324 11.27 -13.62 -14.11
C TRP A 324 10.45 -14.89 -13.87
N MET A 325 11.06 -15.85 -13.17
CA MET A 325 10.42 -17.06 -12.65
C MET A 325 11.12 -17.50 -11.37
N TYR A 326 10.43 -17.45 -10.23
CA TYR A 326 10.97 -17.75 -8.91
C TYR A 326 10.15 -18.86 -8.23
N HIS A 327 10.80 -19.91 -7.74
CA HIS A 327 10.17 -21.08 -7.10
C HIS A 327 10.26 -20.99 -5.57
N PHE A 328 9.12 -20.85 -4.88
CA PHE A 328 9.03 -20.60 -3.44
C PHE A 328 7.90 -21.37 -2.76
N GLY A 329 7.96 -21.47 -1.43
CA GLY A 329 6.97 -22.20 -0.62
C GLY A 329 6.80 -23.65 -1.08
N ASP A 330 5.58 -24.16 -0.92
CA ASP A 330 5.18 -25.49 -1.40
C ASP A 330 4.59 -25.40 -2.80
N ASN A 331 5.41 -25.71 -3.81
CA ASN A 331 5.03 -25.77 -5.23
C ASN A 331 4.51 -24.44 -5.85
N LEU A 332 4.84 -23.28 -5.25
CA LEU A 332 4.43 -21.98 -5.79
C LEU A 332 5.52 -21.36 -6.68
N VAL A 333 5.11 -20.85 -7.84
CA VAL A 333 5.99 -20.17 -8.79
C VAL A 333 5.46 -18.77 -9.06
N SER A 334 6.25 -17.75 -8.73
CA SER A 334 5.98 -16.40 -9.20
C SER A 334 6.63 -16.21 -10.55
N ILE A 335 5.82 -15.86 -11.54
CA ILE A 335 6.29 -15.42 -12.86
C ILE A 335 5.89 -13.97 -13.10
N GLY A 336 6.57 -13.33 -14.03
CA GLY A 336 6.17 -12.01 -14.49
C GLY A 336 7.06 -11.46 -15.60
N LEU A 337 6.66 -10.30 -16.12
CA LEU A 337 7.36 -9.54 -17.13
C LEU A 337 7.41 -8.06 -16.71
N VAL A 338 8.60 -7.47 -16.74
CA VAL A 338 8.78 -6.01 -16.71
C VAL A 338 8.89 -5.49 -18.13
N VAL A 339 8.18 -4.41 -18.43
CA VAL A 339 8.31 -3.63 -19.67
C VAL A 339 8.59 -2.17 -19.32
N GLY A 340 9.74 -1.64 -19.73
CA GLY A 340 10.12 -0.24 -19.56
C GLY A 340 9.15 0.67 -20.31
N LEU A 341 8.62 1.69 -19.64
CA LEU A 341 7.58 2.57 -20.19
C LEU A 341 8.13 3.59 -21.21
N ASP A 342 9.45 3.60 -21.45
CA ASP A 342 10.07 4.27 -22.61
C ASP A 342 9.84 3.54 -23.95
N TYR A 343 9.05 2.46 -23.98
CA TYR A 343 8.75 1.74 -25.24
C TYR A 343 8.09 2.66 -26.29
N PRO A 344 8.53 2.61 -27.57
CA PRO A 344 8.10 3.58 -28.58
C PRO A 344 6.82 3.21 -29.34
N ASN A 345 6.46 1.92 -29.44
CA ASN A 345 5.36 1.45 -30.28
C ASN A 345 4.01 1.47 -29.53
N PRO A 346 3.01 2.30 -29.93
CA PRO A 346 1.72 2.37 -29.26
C PRO A 346 0.82 1.13 -29.49
N TRP A 347 1.23 0.20 -30.36
CA TRP A 347 0.57 -1.10 -30.53
C TRP A 347 1.07 -2.17 -29.55
N LEU A 348 2.15 -1.92 -28.80
CA LEU A 348 2.67 -2.85 -27.80
C LEU A 348 1.76 -2.87 -26.56
N ALA A 349 1.30 -4.06 -26.20
CA ALA A 349 0.54 -4.30 -24.97
C ALA A 349 1.40 -5.10 -23.99
N PRO A 350 1.87 -4.54 -22.87
CA PRO A 350 2.68 -5.27 -21.89
C PRO A 350 2.00 -6.54 -21.36
N TYR A 351 0.67 -6.52 -21.23
CA TYR A 351 -0.12 -7.72 -20.91
C TYR A 351 -0.06 -8.78 -22.02
N GLY A 352 -0.21 -8.37 -23.29
CA GLY A 352 -0.10 -9.26 -24.44
C GLY A 352 1.30 -9.87 -24.58
N GLU A 353 2.35 -9.10 -24.34
CA GLU A 353 3.73 -9.59 -24.26
C GLU A 353 3.91 -10.59 -23.12
N PHE A 354 3.35 -10.33 -21.93
CA PHE A 354 3.41 -11.26 -20.80
C PHE A 354 2.68 -12.59 -21.08
N GLN A 355 1.46 -12.55 -21.63
CA GLN A 355 0.74 -13.78 -22.02
C GLN A 355 1.49 -14.55 -23.11
N LYS A 356 2.13 -13.85 -24.07
CA LYS A 356 3.01 -14.40 -25.12
C LYS A 356 4.33 -14.98 -24.57
N MET A 357 4.87 -14.45 -23.46
CA MET A 357 6.06 -14.99 -22.77
C MET A 357 5.82 -16.40 -22.26
N LYS A 358 4.64 -16.66 -21.66
CA LYS A 358 4.31 -17.95 -21.02
C LYS A 358 4.25 -19.12 -21.99
N HIS A 359 4.09 -18.85 -23.29
CA HIS A 359 4.15 -19.84 -24.37
C HIS A 359 5.58 -20.16 -24.87
N HIS A 360 6.61 -19.44 -24.41
CA HIS A 360 8.00 -19.82 -24.67
C HIS A 360 8.31 -21.16 -24.00
N PRO A 361 9.01 -22.11 -24.66
CA PRO A 361 9.20 -23.47 -24.13
C PRO A 361 9.70 -23.54 -22.68
N TYR A 362 10.59 -22.65 -22.26
CA TYR A 362 11.16 -22.63 -20.91
C TYR A 362 10.13 -22.27 -19.83
N TYR A 363 9.16 -21.40 -20.14
CA TYR A 363 8.05 -21.07 -19.24
C TYR A 363 6.93 -22.11 -19.36
N LYS A 364 6.61 -22.54 -20.58
CA LYS A 364 5.57 -23.55 -20.83
C LYS A 364 5.85 -24.86 -20.08
N ASP A 365 7.10 -25.32 -20.09
CA ASP A 365 7.51 -26.56 -19.41
C ASP A 365 7.08 -26.55 -17.93
N VAL A 366 7.36 -25.47 -17.20
CA VAL A 366 7.00 -25.32 -15.78
C VAL A 366 5.49 -25.12 -15.55
N LEU A 367 4.83 -24.35 -16.43
CA LEU A 367 3.42 -23.94 -16.24
C LEU A 367 2.39 -24.94 -16.77
N GLU A 368 2.75 -25.83 -17.69
CA GLU A 368 1.82 -26.79 -18.30
C GLU A 368 1.32 -27.81 -17.27
N GLY A 369 0.01 -27.79 -17.00
CA GLY A 369 -0.62 -28.60 -15.95
C GLY A 369 -0.66 -27.94 -14.56
N GLY A 370 -0.12 -26.72 -14.42
CA GLY A 370 -0.28 -25.87 -13.25
C GLY A 370 -1.57 -25.04 -13.26
N LYS A 371 -1.78 -24.28 -12.18
CA LYS A 371 -2.96 -23.45 -11.92
C LYS A 371 -2.55 -22.04 -11.50
N CYS A 372 -2.99 -21.03 -12.24
CA CYS A 372 -2.81 -19.62 -11.86
C CYS A 372 -3.72 -19.28 -10.67
N ILE A 373 -3.11 -18.90 -9.53
CA ILE A 373 -3.81 -18.55 -8.29
C ILE A 373 -4.19 -17.06 -8.31
N SER A 374 -3.20 -16.18 -8.50
CA SER A 374 -3.37 -14.73 -8.35
C SER A 374 -2.66 -13.94 -9.45
N TYR A 375 -3.15 -12.71 -9.66
CA TYR A 375 -2.67 -11.77 -10.65
C TYR A 375 -2.47 -10.38 -10.02
N GLY A 376 -1.48 -9.63 -10.49
CA GLY A 376 -1.32 -8.23 -10.11
C GLY A 376 -0.35 -7.49 -11.03
N ALA A 377 -0.44 -6.17 -11.06
CA ALA A 377 0.46 -5.35 -11.86
C ALA A 377 0.74 -4.01 -11.17
N ARG A 378 2.00 -3.57 -11.20
CA ARG A 378 2.45 -2.32 -10.55
C ARG A 378 3.63 -1.74 -11.32
N THR A 379 3.69 -0.42 -11.43
CA THR A 379 4.91 0.23 -11.94
C THR A 379 6.03 0.15 -10.92
N LEU A 380 7.25 -0.04 -11.40
CA LEU A 380 8.50 0.15 -10.68
C LEU A 380 9.26 1.34 -11.28
N ILE A 381 10.21 1.86 -10.50
CA ILE A 381 11.12 2.92 -10.89
C ILE A 381 12.39 2.37 -11.53
N GLU A 382 12.85 2.99 -12.61
CA GLU A 382 13.99 2.53 -13.42
C GLU A 382 15.11 3.59 -13.56
N GLY A 383 14.81 4.86 -13.28
CA GLY A 383 15.74 5.96 -13.49
C GLY A 383 16.89 6.06 -12.49
N GLY A 384 16.83 5.32 -11.37
CA GLY A 384 17.91 5.12 -10.41
C GLY A 384 18.62 6.40 -9.95
N PHE A 385 19.96 6.31 -9.79
CA PHE A 385 20.81 7.35 -9.20
C PHE A 385 20.65 8.76 -9.83
N GLN A 386 20.43 8.82 -11.14
CA GLN A 386 20.24 10.08 -11.89
C GLN A 386 18.91 10.79 -11.57
N SER A 387 17.95 10.07 -11.01
CA SER A 387 16.54 10.49 -10.90
C SER A 387 16.04 10.53 -9.46
N ILE A 388 16.96 10.41 -8.49
CA ILE A 388 16.70 10.69 -7.08
C ILE A 388 16.42 12.20 -6.96
N PRO A 389 15.26 12.63 -6.43
CA PRO A 389 14.96 14.04 -6.18
C PRO A 389 15.70 14.53 -4.92
N LYS A 390 15.59 15.82 -4.61
CA LYS A 390 15.79 16.30 -3.25
C LYS A 390 14.82 15.57 -2.31
N LEU A 391 15.32 15.03 -1.20
CA LEU A 391 14.54 14.10 -0.36
C LEU A 391 13.78 14.78 0.77
N ALA A 392 14.35 15.82 1.38
CA ALA A 392 13.73 16.57 2.47
C ALA A 392 13.07 17.87 1.97
N PHE A 393 11.88 18.15 2.50
CA PHE A 393 11.08 19.35 2.22
C PHE A 393 10.52 19.93 3.54
N PRO A 394 10.01 21.18 3.55
CA PRO A 394 9.45 21.76 4.77
C PRO A 394 8.27 20.93 5.31
N GLY A 395 8.43 20.39 6.51
CA GLY A 395 7.45 19.51 7.18
C GLY A 395 7.51 18.04 6.77
N GLY A 396 8.53 17.56 6.04
CA GLY A 396 8.56 16.14 5.65
C GLY A 396 9.71 15.64 4.77
N ALA A 397 9.61 14.37 4.36
CA ALA A 397 10.56 13.74 3.44
C ALA A 397 9.93 12.64 2.57
N LEU A 398 10.57 12.33 1.44
CA LEU A 398 10.22 11.24 0.53
C LEU A 398 10.98 9.95 0.88
N LEU A 399 10.30 8.79 0.90
CA LEU A 399 10.90 7.49 1.22
C LEU A 399 10.88 6.51 0.03
N GLY A 400 11.78 5.51 0.05
CA GLY A 400 11.76 4.33 -0.81
C GLY A 400 11.56 4.59 -2.31
N ASP A 401 10.52 4.01 -2.90
CA ASP A 401 10.23 4.14 -4.32
C ASP A 401 9.65 5.52 -4.71
N ALA A 402 9.10 6.29 -3.74
CA ALA A 402 8.75 7.70 -3.97
C ALA A 402 10.02 8.57 -4.09
N ALA A 403 11.06 8.21 -3.33
CA ALA A 403 12.41 8.78 -3.41
C ALA A 403 13.26 8.25 -4.59
N GLY A 404 12.84 7.20 -5.32
CA GLY A 404 13.58 6.72 -6.49
C GLY A 404 14.68 5.69 -6.21
N LEU A 405 14.62 4.95 -5.10
CA LEU A 405 15.78 4.22 -4.54
C LEU A 405 15.98 2.75 -4.99
N LEU A 406 15.34 2.29 -6.07
CA LEU A 406 15.43 0.90 -6.55
C LEU A 406 16.72 0.61 -7.35
N ASN A 407 17.38 -0.51 -7.05
CA ASN A 407 18.50 -1.02 -7.85
C ASN A 407 17.96 -1.87 -9.01
N LEU A 408 17.88 -1.28 -10.21
CA LEU A 408 17.24 -1.91 -11.35
C LEU A 408 18.00 -3.16 -11.86
N PRO A 409 19.34 -3.18 -12.02
CA PRO A 409 20.04 -4.41 -12.41
C PRO A 409 19.96 -5.55 -11.39
N LYS A 410 19.78 -5.26 -10.09
CA LYS A 410 19.42 -6.30 -9.09
C LYS A 410 17.95 -6.74 -9.19
N ILE A 411 17.08 -5.88 -9.75
CA ILE A 411 15.61 -5.90 -9.60
C ILE A 411 15.20 -5.89 -8.12
N LYS A 412 15.85 -5.03 -7.30
CA LYS A 412 15.60 -4.92 -5.85
C LYS A 412 15.46 -3.49 -5.37
N GLY A 413 14.28 -3.19 -4.81
CA GLY A 413 14.00 -1.94 -4.08
C GLY A 413 13.79 -2.15 -2.58
N THR A 414 13.30 -3.32 -2.15
CA THR A 414 12.82 -3.58 -0.78
C THR A 414 13.83 -3.21 0.32
N HIS A 415 15.09 -3.65 0.19
CA HIS A 415 16.14 -3.42 1.17
C HIS A 415 16.54 -1.93 1.25
N ASN A 416 16.61 -1.24 0.11
CA ASN A 416 16.84 0.20 0.04
C ASN A 416 15.63 0.98 0.60
N ALA A 417 14.41 0.51 0.34
CA ALA A 417 13.18 1.12 0.83
C ALA A 417 13.12 1.08 2.36
N MET A 418 13.34 -0.08 2.97
CA MET A 418 13.39 -0.25 4.43
C MET A 418 14.46 0.65 5.08
N ARG A 419 15.71 0.57 4.62
CA ARG A 419 16.80 1.45 5.10
C ARG A 419 16.52 2.94 4.90
N SER A 420 15.88 3.34 3.79
CA SER A 420 15.52 4.75 3.59
C SER A 420 14.50 5.25 4.61
N GLY A 421 13.61 4.37 5.09
CA GLY A 421 12.72 4.64 6.21
C GLY A 421 13.46 4.71 7.54
N MET A 422 14.41 3.81 7.81
CA MET A 422 15.22 3.82 9.03
C MET A 422 16.08 5.09 9.14
N LEU A 423 16.73 5.51 8.05
CA LEU A 423 17.52 6.76 8.01
C LEU A 423 16.63 8.01 8.12
N ALA A 424 15.37 7.94 7.66
CA ALA A 424 14.40 9.01 7.84
C ALA A 424 13.89 9.07 9.28
N ALA A 425 13.63 7.92 9.91
CA ALA A 425 13.28 7.81 11.32
C ALA A 425 14.36 8.41 12.21
N GLU A 426 15.63 8.06 11.98
CA GLU A 426 16.76 8.63 12.73
C GLU A 426 16.91 10.14 12.47
N ALA A 427 16.76 10.63 11.23
CA ALA A 427 16.80 12.08 10.95
C ALA A 427 15.60 12.83 11.55
N THR A 428 14.43 12.19 11.63
CA THR A 428 13.20 12.74 12.23
C THR A 428 13.35 12.82 13.73
N TRP A 429 13.83 11.77 14.39
CA TRP A 429 14.07 11.73 15.82
C TRP A 429 15.08 12.82 16.24
N ASP A 430 16.24 12.90 15.58
CA ASP A 430 17.25 13.93 15.88
C ASP A 430 16.68 15.35 15.71
N ALA A 431 15.89 15.59 14.65
CA ALA A 431 15.28 16.90 14.40
C ALA A 431 14.18 17.27 15.42
N LEU A 432 13.36 16.31 15.85
CA LEU A 432 12.29 16.54 16.84
C LEU A 432 12.84 16.74 18.26
N GLN A 433 13.94 16.06 18.60
CA GLN A 433 14.68 16.26 19.85
C GLN A 433 15.43 17.60 19.89
N ALA A 434 15.89 18.10 18.74
CA ALA A 434 16.57 19.40 18.63
C ALA A 434 15.61 20.61 18.61
N ASN A 435 14.32 20.40 18.34
CA ASN A 435 13.31 21.46 18.19
C ASN A 435 12.06 21.13 19.03
N THR A 436 12.10 21.51 20.30
CA THR A 436 11.05 21.26 21.30
C THR A 436 9.78 22.09 21.12
N ASP A 437 9.77 23.05 20.19
CA ASP A 437 8.77 24.13 20.08
C ASP A 437 7.39 23.68 19.54
N GLY A 438 7.11 22.38 19.52
CA GLY A 438 5.86 21.76 19.05
C GLY A 438 5.61 21.85 17.54
N GLY A 439 6.26 22.76 16.82
CA GLY A 439 6.04 23.02 15.39
C GLY A 439 6.60 21.96 14.42
N THR A 440 6.30 22.17 13.14
CA THR A 440 6.79 21.37 12.01
C THR A 440 8.29 21.56 11.77
N VAL A 441 9.05 20.48 11.61
CA VAL A 441 10.52 20.54 11.47
C VAL A 441 11.02 20.23 10.04
N PHE A 442 12.26 20.62 9.74
CA PHE A 442 12.94 20.29 8.48
C PHE A 442 14.07 19.27 8.73
N LEU A 443 14.11 18.19 7.94
CA LEU A 443 15.06 17.09 8.12
C LEU A 443 16.40 17.35 7.42
N TYR A 444 17.19 18.30 7.95
CA TYR A 444 18.48 18.72 7.36
C TYR A 444 19.45 17.54 7.13
N ASP A 445 19.61 16.66 8.13
CA ASP A 445 20.56 15.55 8.06
C ASP A 445 20.10 14.38 7.19
N TYR A 446 18.83 14.31 6.76
CA TYR A 446 18.33 13.12 6.06
C TYR A 446 19.06 12.89 4.73
N GLU A 447 19.29 13.93 3.94
CA GLU A 447 20.06 13.83 2.70
C GLU A 447 21.52 13.45 2.96
N ASP A 448 22.10 13.88 4.07
CA ASP A 448 23.50 13.63 4.37
C ASP A 448 23.71 12.20 4.91
N LYS A 449 22.78 11.71 5.77
CA LYS A 449 22.67 10.29 6.14
C LYS A 449 22.44 9.43 4.88
N MET A 450 21.54 9.83 3.99
CA MET A 450 21.30 9.15 2.71
C MET A 450 22.58 9.07 1.85
N ARG A 451 23.28 10.18 1.62
CA ARG A 451 24.50 10.25 0.78
C ARG A 451 25.67 9.45 1.36
N LYS A 452 25.72 9.26 2.68
CA LYS A 452 26.72 8.44 3.40
C LYS A 452 26.34 6.95 3.44
N SER A 453 25.08 6.59 3.19
CA SER A 453 24.56 5.22 3.31
C SER A 453 25.04 4.25 2.23
N SER A 454 24.84 2.95 2.49
CA SER A 454 25.03 1.86 1.53
C SER A 454 24.21 2.07 0.25
N ILE A 455 22.96 2.52 0.35
CA ILE A 455 22.04 2.77 -0.78
C ILE A 455 22.67 3.68 -1.83
N TRP A 456 23.27 4.80 -1.39
CA TRP A 456 23.86 5.78 -2.31
C TRP A 456 25.08 5.20 -3.05
N SER A 457 25.89 4.39 -2.36
CA SER A 457 27.02 3.68 -2.96
C SER A 457 26.58 2.59 -3.95
N GLU A 458 25.50 1.88 -3.64
CA GLU A 458 24.92 0.82 -4.47
C GLU A 458 24.35 1.39 -5.76
N LEU A 459 23.44 2.38 -5.66
CA LEU A 459 22.80 3.02 -6.82
C LEU A 459 23.84 3.72 -7.71
N LYS A 460 24.84 4.38 -7.11
CA LYS A 460 25.96 4.98 -7.86
C LYS A 460 26.77 3.94 -8.64
N THR A 461 26.92 2.72 -8.13
CA THR A 461 27.67 1.64 -8.79
C THR A 461 26.95 1.12 -10.04
N VAL A 462 25.61 1.09 -10.07
CA VAL A 462 24.82 0.58 -11.20
C VAL A 462 24.32 1.66 -12.19
N ARG A 463 24.49 2.94 -11.86
CA ARG A 463 23.88 4.11 -12.54
C ARG A 463 23.91 4.12 -14.08
N ASN A 464 24.95 3.58 -14.71
CA ASN A 464 25.10 3.62 -16.19
C ASN A 464 24.37 2.46 -16.91
N MET A 465 23.90 1.44 -16.21
CA MET A 465 23.34 0.23 -16.85
C MET A 465 22.04 0.53 -17.59
N ARG A 466 20.99 1.06 -16.94
CA ARG A 466 19.70 1.39 -17.61
C ARG A 466 19.85 2.38 -18.78
N PRO A 467 20.56 3.52 -18.65
CA PRO A 467 20.75 4.45 -19.77
C PRO A 467 21.42 3.84 -21.02
N SER A 468 22.27 2.83 -20.85
CA SER A 468 23.01 2.23 -21.99
C SER A 468 22.10 1.50 -23.00
N PHE A 469 20.87 1.16 -22.60
CA PHE A 469 19.84 0.60 -23.49
C PHE A 469 19.23 1.63 -24.45
N HIS A 470 19.37 2.94 -24.19
CA HIS A 470 18.90 4.00 -25.11
C HIS A 470 19.83 4.21 -26.32
N THR A 471 20.92 3.44 -26.46
CA THR A 471 21.82 3.52 -27.62
C THR A 471 21.14 2.95 -28.89
N PRO A 472 21.58 3.32 -30.12
CA PRO A 472 21.04 2.76 -31.36
C PRO A 472 21.16 1.23 -31.53
N LEU A 473 21.94 0.58 -30.65
CA LEU A 473 22.09 -0.88 -30.57
C LEU A 473 21.04 -1.54 -29.64
N GLY A 474 20.22 -0.74 -28.95
CA GLY A 474 19.14 -1.19 -28.07
C GLY A 474 19.61 -2.18 -27.02
N ILE A 475 18.85 -3.27 -26.87
CA ILE A 475 19.16 -4.38 -25.95
C ILE A 475 20.58 -4.92 -26.07
N TYR A 476 21.16 -4.99 -27.27
CA TYR A 476 22.51 -5.51 -27.48
C TYR A 476 23.58 -4.53 -26.98
N GLY A 477 23.39 -3.22 -27.23
CA GLY A 477 24.24 -2.17 -26.67
C GLY A 477 24.18 -2.14 -25.15
N GLY A 478 22.96 -2.24 -24.60
CA GLY A 478 22.72 -2.28 -23.16
C GLY A 478 23.37 -3.48 -22.46
N ILE A 479 23.27 -4.68 -23.03
CA ILE A 479 23.91 -5.89 -22.49
C ILE A 479 25.44 -5.78 -22.55
N MET A 480 26.01 -5.36 -23.70
CA MET A 480 27.47 -5.21 -23.84
C MET A 480 28.04 -4.17 -22.88
N TYR A 481 27.39 -3.00 -22.75
CA TYR A 481 27.82 -1.96 -21.81
C TYR A 481 27.63 -2.41 -20.35
N SER A 482 26.51 -3.07 -20.02
CA SER A 482 26.27 -3.57 -18.66
C SER A 482 27.30 -4.62 -18.25
N GLY A 483 27.75 -5.49 -19.16
CA GLY A 483 28.88 -6.40 -18.93
C GLY A 483 30.19 -5.66 -18.68
N LEU A 484 30.51 -4.64 -19.49
CA LEU A 484 31.70 -3.79 -19.30
C LEU A 484 31.68 -3.08 -17.92
N GLU A 485 30.55 -2.47 -17.55
CA GLU A 485 30.38 -1.77 -16.28
C GLU A 485 30.36 -2.73 -15.07
N ALA A 486 29.79 -3.93 -15.21
CA ALA A 486 29.70 -4.93 -14.14
C ALA A 486 31.03 -5.61 -13.83
N TYR A 487 31.74 -6.13 -14.84
CA TYR A 487 32.94 -6.96 -14.67
C TYR A 487 34.24 -6.15 -14.67
N VAL A 488 34.37 -5.18 -15.60
CA VAL A 488 35.62 -4.46 -15.86
C VAL A 488 35.70 -3.15 -15.08
N LEU A 489 34.75 -2.23 -15.28
CA LEU A 489 34.77 -0.91 -14.64
C LEU A 489 34.27 -0.98 -13.18
N ARG A 490 33.45 -1.97 -12.84
CA ARG A 490 32.85 -2.21 -11.52
C ARG A 490 32.14 -0.96 -10.96
N GLY A 491 31.40 -0.24 -11.81
CA GLY A 491 30.72 1.01 -11.49
C GLY A 491 31.62 2.25 -11.34
N LYS A 492 32.94 2.09 -11.50
CA LYS A 492 33.95 3.17 -11.30
C LYS A 492 34.22 3.99 -12.57
N ALA A 493 33.37 3.90 -13.59
CA ALA A 493 33.40 4.80 -14.74
C ALA A 493 33.46 6.28 -14.28
N PRO A 494 34.30 7.15 -14.87
CA PRO A 494 34.39 8.56 -14.49
C PRO A 494 33.27 9.45 -15.08
N TRP A 495 32.29 8.85 -15.74
CA TRP A 495 31.11 9.52 -16.32
C TRP A 495 29.80 8.96 -15.77
N THR A 496 28.71 9.71 -15.97
CA THR A 496 27.33 9.25 -15.71
C THR A 496 26.50 9.48 -16.95
N LEU A 497 25.90 8.41 -17.49
CA LEU A 497 25.01 8.49 -18.65
C LEU A 497 23.67 9.17 -18.27
N LYS A 498 23.01 9.80 -19.25
CA LYS A 498 21.69 10.44 -19.09
C LYS A 498 20.59 9.57 -19.69
N HIS A 499 19.38 9.73 -19.17
CA HIS A 499 18.17 9.11 -19.73
C HIS A 499 17.79 9.76 -21.07
N GLY A 500 16.91 9.09 -21.81
CA GLY A 500 16.37 9.58 -23.08
C GLY A 500 15.29 10.67 -22.91
N LYS A 501 14.16 10.46 -23.58
CA LYS A 501 12.92 11.19 -23.31
C LYS A 501 12.22 10.58 -22.09
N PRO A 502 11.37 11.34 -21.36
CA PRO A 502 10.45 10.74 -20.40
C PRO A 502 9.44 9.81 -21.09
N ASP A 503 8.96 8.82 -20.34
CA ASP A 503 8.24 7.63 -20.82
C ASP A 503 7.02 7.93 -21.72
N HIS A 504 6.20 8.93 -21.39
CA HIS A 504 5.09 9.39 -22.22
C HIS A 504 5.56 9.88 -23.60
N ALA A 505 6.60 10.72 -23.63
CA ALA A 505 7.12 11.38 -24.83
C ALA A 505 8.01 10.46 -25.71
N ALA A 506 8.33 9.27 -25.23
CA ALA A 506 8.98 8.22 -26.02
C ALA A 506 8.03 7.58 -27.05
N THR A 507 6.72 7.65 -26.81
CA THR A 507 5.67 7.06 -27.66
C THR A 507 5.61 7.73 -29.04
N LYS A 508 5.68 6.94 -30.11
CA LYS A 508 5.50 7.37 -31.50
C LYS A 508 4.04 7.27 -31.92
N THR A 509 3.69 7.92 -33.03
CA THR A 509 2.36 7.76 -33.65
C THR A 509 2.16 6.34 -34.20
N ALA A 510 0.91 5.89 -34.23
CA ALA A 510 0.53 4.53 -34.61
C ALA A 510 0.90 4.20 -36.06
N ASP A 511 0.89 5.20 -36.96
CA ASP A 511 1.21 5.03 -38.39
C ASP A 511 2.73 4.89 -38.65
N GLU A 512 3.59 5.27 -37.70
CA GLU A 512 5.05 5.03 -37.77
C GLU A 512 5.45 3.62 -37.31
N CYS A 513 4.51 2.85 -36.75
CA CYS A 513 4.81 1.64 -36.00
C CYS A 513 4.06 0.41 -36.54
N PRO A 514 4.72 -0.77 -36.60
CA PRO A 514 4.03 -1.99 -36.98
C PRO A 514 2.98 -2.35 -35.93
N LYS A 515 1.73 -2.55 -36.38
CA LYS A 515 0.65 -3.13 -35.57
C LYS A 515 1.08 -4.52 -35.08
N ILE A 516 0.93 -4.76 -33.78
CA ILE A 516 1.22 -6.06 -33.16
C ILE A 516 -0.12 -6.78 -32.95
N GLU A 517 -0.21 -8.02 -33.45
CA GLU A 517 -1.36 -8.88 -33.24
C GLU A 517 -0.96 -10.00 -32.27
N TYR A 518 -1.60 -10.01 -31.10
CA TYR A 518 -1.33 -10.98 -30.04
C TYR A 518 -2.15 -12.26 -30.27
N PRO A 519 -1.58 -13.46 -30.01
CA PRO A 519 -2.35 -14.70 -30.03
C PRO A 519 -3.54 -14.63 -29.06
N LYS A 520 -4.66 -15.25 -29.44
CA LYS A 520 -5.79 -15.43 -28.52
C LYS A 520 -5.36 -16.34 -27.36
N PRO A 521 -5.80 -16.06 -26.12
CA PRO A 521 -5.48 -16.90 -24.97
C PRO A 521 -6.08 -18.30 -25.10
N ASP A 522 -5.35 -19.29 -24.59
CA ASP A 522 -5.74 -20.72 -24.60
C ASP A 522 -6.59 -21.12 -23.39
N GLY A 523 -6.78 -20.23 -22.41
CA GLY A 523 -7.52 -20.48 -21.17
C GLY A 523 -6.79 -21.42 -20.19
N LYS A 524 -5.53 -21.78 -20.46
CA LYS A 524 -4.76 -22.77 -19.68
C LYS A 524 -3.45 -22.19 -19.17
N ILE A 525 -2.58 -21.77 -20.08
CA ILE A 525 -1.29 -21.12 -19.78
C ILE A 525 -1.43 -19.59 -19.90
N SER A 526 -2.34 -19.15 -20.78
CA SER A 526 -2.62 -17.77 -21.12
C SER A 526 -4.10 -17.44 -20.96
N PHE A 527 -4.39 -16.21 -20.54
CA PHE A 527 -5.75 -15.77 -20.18
C PHE A 527 -6.10 -14.45 -20.87
N ASP A 528 -7.39 -14.14 -20.89
CA ASP A 528 -7.86 -12.79 -21.18
C ASP A 528 -7.71 -11.88 -19.95
N ILE A 529 -7.75 -10.58 -20.20
CA ILE A 529 -7.47 -9.57 -19.19
C ILE A 529 -8.50 -9.55 -18.04
N LEU A 530 -9.75 -9.95 -18.26
CA LEU A 530 -10.80 -9.96 -17.23
C LEU A 530 -10.67 -11.19 -16.32
N THR A 531 -10.31 -12.34 -16.90
CA THR A 531 -9.88 -13.54 -16.15
C THR A 531 -8.63 -13.27 -15.31
N SER A 532 -7.72 -12.40 -15.76
CA SER A 532 -6.62 -11.90 -14.92
C SER A 532 -7.10 -10.92 -13.83
N VAL A 533 -7.92 -9.92 -14.16
CA VAL A 533 -8.40 -8.91 -13.20
C VAL A 533 -9.16 -9.53 -12.03
N SER A 534 -10.05 -10.50 -12.28
CA SER A 534 -10.77 -11.21 -11.20
C SER A 534 -9.82 -11.91 -10.21
N ARG A 535 -8.67 -12.43 -10.66
CA ARG A 535 -7.61 -13.02 -9.81
C ARG A 535 -6.74 -12.00 -9.06
N SER A 536 -6.99 -10.70 -9.23
CA SER A 536 -6.44 -9.66 -8.35
C SER A 536 -7.37 -9.29 -7.18
N GLY A 537 -8.62 -9.78 -7.21
CA GLY A 537 -9.67 -9.42 -6.25
C GLY A 537 -9.98 -7.91 -6.20
N THR A 538 -9.58 -7.13 -7.21
CA THR A 538 -9.78 -5.67 -7.20
C THR A 538 -11.26 -5.31 -7.30
N ASN A 539 -11.70 -4.37 -6.47
CA ASN A 539 -13.06 -3.82 -6.51
C ASN A 539 -13.07 -2.36 -6.03
N HIS A 540 -14.06 -1.60 -6.51
CA HIS A 540 -14.41 -0.25 -6.08
C HIS A 540 -15.94 -0.09 -6.10
N GLU A 541 -16.48 0.84 -5.32
CA GLU A 541 -17.87 1.31 -5.45
C GLU A 541 -18.08 1.93 -6.84
N GLU A 542 -19.13 1.53 -7.56
CA GLU A 542 -19.37 1.97 -8.96
C GLU A 542 -19.88 3.42 -9.04
N ASP A 543 -20.63 3.85 -8.03
CA ASP A 543 -21.15 5.21 -7.89
C ASP A 543 -20.21 6.05 -7.01
N GLN A 544 -19.03 6.37 -7.54
CA GLN A 544 -18.09 7.31 -6.93
C GLN A 544 -17.39 8.18 -7.99
N PRO A 545 -16.79 9.33 -7.61
CA PRO A 545 -15.98 10.14 -8.53
C PRO A 545 -14.86 9.31 -9.17
N CYS A 546 -14.70 9.40 -10.49
CA CYS A 546 -13.70 8.61 -11.20
C CYS A 546 -12.27 9.03 -10.80
N HIS A 547 -11.61 8.24 -9.95
CA HIS A 547 -10.25 8.48 -9.45
C HIS A 547 -9.15 8.53 -10.53
N LEU A 548 -9.53 8.21 -11.78
CA LEU A 548 -8.74 8.36 -13.00
C LEU A 548 -9.21 9.63 -13.71
N GLN A 549 -8.73 10.77 -13.23
CA GLN A 549 -9.26 12.08 -13.59
C GLN A 549 -8.83 12.46 -15.01
N VAL A 550 -9.83 12.64 -15.90
CA VAL A 550 -9.69 13.18 -17.26
C VAL A 550 -10.69 14.32 -17.41
N LYS A 551 -10.21 15.52 -17.75
CA LYS A 551 -11.03 16.75 -17.71
C LYS A 551 -12.16 16.80 -18.74
N ASP A 552 -11.91 16.23 -19.91
CA ASP A 552 -12.82 16.20 -21.06
C ASP A 552 -12.50 14.94 -21.86
N TYR A 553 -13.48 14.04 -21.95
CA TYR A 553 -13.32 12.71 -22.55
C TYR A 553 -13.29 12.78 -24.08
N ASP A 554 -13.99 13.76 -24.68
CA ASP A 554 -14.01 13.95 -26.13
C ASP A 554 -12.74 14.64 -26.61
N ALA A 555 -12.27 15.67 -25.89
CA ALA A 555 -10.99 16.31 -26.16
C ALA A 555 -9.79 15.37 -25.92
N HIS A 556 -9.87 14.44 -24.96
CA HIS A 556 -8.89 13.36 -24.78
C HIS A 556 -8.90 12.41 -26.00
N ALA A 557 -10.08 11.90 -26.39
CA ALA A 557 -10.22 11.03 -27.54
C ALA A 557 -9.71 11.68 -28.85
N GLN A 558 -10.00 12.97 -29.08
CA GLN A 558 -9.52 13.73 -30.25
C GLN A 558 -7.99 13.82 -30.34
N LYS A 559 -7.27 13.71 -29.22
CA LYS A 559 -5.80 13.68 -29.19
C LYS A 559 -5.25 12.26 -29.39
N GLU A 560 -5.69 11.32 -28.56
CA GLU A 560 -5.07 10.00 -28.41
C GLU A 560 -5.56 8.99 -29.47
N TRP A 561 -6.82 9.06 -29.91
CA TRP A 561 -7.37 8.11 -30.89
C TRP A 561 -6.84 8.30 -32.32
N PRO A 562 -6.73 9.52 -32.89
CA PRO A 562 -6.17 9.69 -34.23
C PRO A 562 -4.70 9.31 -34.29
N LYS A 563 -3.88 9.83 -33.34
CA LYS A 563 -2.42 9.74 -33.34
C LYS A 563 -1.88 8.39 -32.85
N TYR A 564 -2.42 7.87 -31.75
CA TYR A 564 -1.87 6.73 -31.00
C TYR A 564 -2.83 5.53 -30.93
N LYS A 565 -4.05 5.68 -31.48
CA LYS A 565 -5.14 4.68 -31.45
C LYS A 565 -5.49 4.29 -30.00
N GLY A 566 -5.43 5.24 -29.08
CA GLY A 566 -5.67 5.04 -27.64
C GLY A 566 -4.71 4.02 -27.03
N VAL A 567 -3.47 4.42 -26.74
CA VAL A 567 -2.43 3.50 -26.23
C VAL A 567 -2.76 2.94 -24.84
N GLU A 568 -3.61 3.64 -24.09
CA GLU A 568 -4.15 3.30 -22.78
C GLU A 568 -5.00 2.03 -22.76
N ASN A 569 -5.64 1.64 -23.87
CA ASN A 569 -6.32 0.34 -23.99
C ASN A 569 -5.33 -0.85 -24.10
N ARG A 570 -4.04 -0.59 -24.35
CA ARG A 570 -2.96 -1.60 -24.42
C ARG A 570 -2.00 -1.55 -23.26
N PHE A 571 -1.66 -0.36 -22.74
CA PHE A 571 -0.75 -0.23 -21.59
C PHE A 571 -1.42 -0.62 -20.27
N CYS A 572 -2.75 -0.52 -20.18
CA CYS A 572 -3.46 -0.76 -18.93
C CYS A 572 -3.53 -2.27 -18.63
N PRO A 573 -2.92 -2.75 -17.53
CA PRO A 573 -2.89 -4.18 -17.20
C PRO A 573 -4.24 -4.75 -16.72
N ALA A 574 -5.31 -3.95 -16.76
CA ALA A 574 -6.61 -4.29 -16.19
C ALA A 574 -7.83 -3.87 -17.06
N GLY A 575 -7.64 -3.50 -18.34
CA GLY A 575 -8.76 -3.22 -19.24
C GLY A 575 -9.67 -2.06 -18.78
N VAL A 576 -9.08 -1.04 -18.16
CA VAL A 576 -9.83 0.09 -17.57
C VAL A 576 -10.25 1.12 -18.62
N TYR A 577 -9.49 1.27 -19.71
CA TYR A 577 -9.73 2.28 -20.74
C TYR A 577 -10.21 1.60 -22.03
N GLU A 578 -11.36 2.04 -22.52
CA GLU A 578 -11.99 1.48 -23.71
C GLU A 578 -12.37 2.60 -24.70
N TYR A 579 -12.32 2.26 -26.00
CA TYR A 579 -12.89 3.06 -27.07
C TYR A 579 -14.02 2.24 -27.68
N VAL A 580 -15.24 2.57 -27.28
CA VAL A 580 -16.45 1.87 -27.72
C VAL A 580 -16.90 2.49 -29.04
N GLU A 581 -17.23 1.67 -30.04
CA GLU A 581 -17.76 2.13 -31.33
C GLU A 581 -19.08 2.91 -31.10
N ASP A 582 -19.16 4.12 -31.64
CA ASP A 582 -20.24 5.08 -31.37
C ASP A 582 -20.39 6.07 -32.54
N ASP A 583 -21.35 5.79 -33.43
CA ASP A 583 -21.65 6.61 -34.62
C ASP A 583 -22.13 8.04 -34.27
N SER A 584 -22.46 8.33 -33.00
CA SER A 584 -22.83 9.69 -32.57
C SER A 584 -21.63 10.60 -32.33
N LYS A 585 -20.41 10.04 -32.30
CA LYS A 585 -19.15 10.77 -32.05
C LYS A 585 -18.39 11.01 -33.36
N GLU A 586 -17.79 12.18 -33.50
CA GLU A 586 -17.03 12.59 -34.72
C GLU A 586 -15.88 11.64 -35.09
N LEU A 587 -15.38 10.87 -34.12
CA LEU A 587 -14.29 9.90 -34.28
C LEU A 587 -14.77 8.47 -34.60
N GLY A 588 -16.08 8.24 -34.63
CA GLY A 588 -16.71 6.90 -34.66
C GLY A 588 -16.55 6.10 -33.36
N VAL A 589 -16.01 6.71 -32.30
CA VAL A 589 -15.74 6.07 -31.01
C VAL A 589 -16.00 7.02 -29.83
N ARG A 590 -16.41 6.43 -28.72
CA ARG A 590 -16.60 7.04 -27.40
C ARG A 590 -15.56 6.49 -26.42
N PHE A 591 -14.80 7.39 -25.79
CA PHE A 591 -13.89 7.02 -24.71
C PHE A 591 -14.67 6.65 -23.44
N GLN A 592 -14.27 5.56 -22.78
CA GLN A 592 -14.91 5.04 -21.57
C GLN A 592 -13.85 4.62 -20.54
N ILE A 593 -14.12 4.92 -19.26
CA ILE A 593 -13.30 4.52 -18.12
C ILE A 593 -14.10 3.59 -17.20
N ASN A 594 -13.63 2.35 -17.09
CA ASN A 594 -14.13 1.28 -16.21
C ASN A 594 -13.29 1.25 -14.92
N ALA A 595 -13.39 2.31 -14.12
CA ALA A 595 -12.52 2.57 -12.97
C ALA A 595 -12.53 1.45 -11.91
N GLN A 596 -13.62 0.67 -11.81
CA GLN A 596 -13.76 -0.44 -10.88
C GLN A 596 -12.71 -1.55 -11.07
N ASN A 597 -12.19 -1.71 -12.30
CA ASN A 597 -11.13 -2.67 -12.63
C ASN A 597 -9.71 -2.20 -12.21
N CYS A 598 -9.55 -0.99 -11.67
CA CYS A 598 -8.21 -0.38 -11.54
C CYS A 598 -7.33 -1.08 -10.49
N VAL A 599 -6.33 -1.86 -10.93
CA VAL A 599 -5.34 -2.48 -10.04
C VAL A 599 -4.29 -1.51 -9.44
N HIS A 600 -4.60 -0.21 -9.40
CA HIS A 600 -3.79 0.90 -8.86
C HIS A 600 -2.33 0.97 -9.36
N CYS A 601 -2.05 0.37 -10.53
CA CYS A 601 -0.70 0.18 -11.04
C CYS A 601 0.13 1.46 -11.21
N LYS A 602 -0.54 2.60 -11.45
CA LYS A 602 -0.03 3.95 -11.83
C LYS A 602 0.44 4.14 -13.29
N THR A 603 0.39 3.11 -14.15
CA THR A 603 0.86 3.18 -15.54
C THR A 603 0.23 4.31 -16.38
N CYS A 604 -1.06 4.61 -16.17
CA CYS A 604 -1.79 5.60 -16.96
C CYS A 604 -1.21 7.01 -16.84
N ASP A 605 -1.02 7.47 -15.60
CA ASP A 605 -0.43 8.77 -15.29
C ASP A 605 0.99 8.92 -15.90
N ILE A 606 1.79 7.84 -15.87
CA ILE A 606 3.16 7.82 -16.39
C ILE A 606 3.22 7.80 -17.93
N LYS A 607 2.38 6.99 -18.59
CA LYS A 607 2.57 6.60 -20.00
C LYS A 607 1.65 7.31 -21.00
N VAL A 608 0.56 7.93 -20.57
CA VAL A 608 -0.33 8.64 -21.50
C VAL A 608 0.43 9.80 -22.21
N PRO A 609 0.54 9.80 -23.56
CA PRO A 609 1.39 10.73 -24.31
C PRO A 609 1.15 12.21 -23.99
N ASP A 610 -0.10 12.68 -24.02
CA ASP A 610 -0.46 14.08 -23.78
C ASP A 610 -0.60 14.45 -22.28
N GLN A 611 -0.26 13.54 -21.34
CA GLN A 611 -0.17 13.74 -19.88
C GLN A 611 -1.41 14.38 -19.21
N ASP A 612 -2.61 14.04 -19.70
CA ASP A 612 -3.89 14.61 -19.24
C ASP A 612 -4.73 13.69 -18.33
N ILE A 613 -4.37 12.41 -18.18
CA ILE A 613 -4.88 11.53 -17.12
C ILE A 613 -4.10 11.79 -15.82
N ASN A 614 -4.80 12.07 -14.73
CA ASN A 614 -4.19 12.18 -13.39
C ASN A 614 -4.77 11.14 -12.42
N TRP A 615 -3.93 10.26 -11.89
CA TRP A 615 -4.34 9.26 -10.89
C TRP A 615 -4.47 9.90 -9.51
N GLN A 616 -5.64 9.78 -8.90
CA GLN A 616 -5.90 10.08 -7.49
C GLN A 616 -6.30 8.82 -6.73
N THR A 617 -6.30 8.90 -5.41
CA THR A 617 -6.87 7.87 -4.54
C THR A 617 -8.39 7.76 -4.77
N PRO A 618 -8.94 6.56 -5.00
CA PRO A 618 -10.36 6.31 -4.77
C PRO A 618 -10.67 6.33 -3.27
N GLN A 619 -11.88 5.92 -2.89
CA GLN A 619 -12.22 5.71 -1.49
C GLN A 619 -11.25 4.72 -0.82
N GLY A 620 -10.95 4.97 0.45
CA GLY A 620 -10.11 4.08 1.26
C GLY A 620 -10.71 2.68 1.41
N GLY A 621 -9.85 1.66 1.45
CA GLY A 621 -10.23 0.25 1.49
C GLY A 621 -10.34 -0.41 0.12
N GLU A 622 -10.48 0.37 -0.95
CA GLU A 622 -10.68 -0.12 -2.32
C GLU A 622 -9.38 -0.37 -3.10
N GLY A 623 -9.49 -1.14 -4.19
CA GLY A 623 -8.37 -1.59 -5.02
C GLY A 623 -8.13 -3.10 -4.93
N PRO A 624 -6.95 -3.61 -5.36
CA PRO A 624 -6.59 -5.02 -5.31
C PRO A 624 -6.76 -5.65 -3.93
N ASN A 625 -7.47 -6.79 -3.87
CA ASN A 625 -7.55 -7.65 -2.70
C ASN A 625 -7.18 -9.10 -3.06
N PRO A 626 -5.88 -9.41 -3.21
CA PRO A 626 -5.43 -10.76 -3.56
C PRO A 626 -5.74 -11.79 -2.46
N GLY A 627 -5.89 -11.38 -1.20
CA GLY A 627 -6.20 -12.27 -0.08
C GLY A 627 -7.57 -12.96 -0.21
N ARG A 628 -8.63 -12.20 -0.56
CA ARG A 628 -9.97 -12.77 -0.77
C ARG A 628 -10.04 -13.74 -1.95
N ALA A 629 -9.29 -13.47 -3.02
CA ALA A 629 -9.20 -14.36 -4.17
C ALA A 629 -8.55 -15.73 -3.85
N SER A 630 -7.79 -15.83 -2.75
CA SER A 630 -7.08 -17.04 -2.33
C SER A 630 -7.50 -17.56 -0.96
N SER A 631 -8.79 -17.48 -0.60
CA SER A 631 -9.32 -18.27 0.53
C SER A 631 -9.14 -19.76 0.22
N PRO A 632 -8.37 -20.54 1.01
CA PRO A 632 -8.14 -21.95 0.70
C PRO A 632 -9.42 -22.77 0.82
N VAL A 633 -9.73 -23.61 -0.17
CA VAL A 633 -10.76 -24.65 -0.04
C VAL A 633 -10.25 -25.71 0.93
N GLY A 634 -10.55 -25.53 2.21
CA GLY A 634 -10.44 -26.55 3.27
C GLY A 634 -9.09 -27.26 3.34
N GLY A 635 -8.02 -26.54 3.71
CA GLY A 635 -6.72 -27.13 4.01
C GLY A 635 -6.77 -28.07 5.22
N LYS A 636 -7.22 -29.31 5.01
CA LYS A 636 -7.25 -30.34 6.04
C LYS A 636 -5.82 -30.78 6.38
N THR A 637 -5.35 -30.41 7.56
CA THR A 637 -4.21 -31.06 8.22
C THR A 637 -4.53 -32.55 8.43
N HIS A 638 -4.08 -33.40 7.52
CA HIS A 638 -4.21 -34.85 7.64
C HIS A 638 -3.24 -35.42 8.67
N VAL A 639 -3.51 -35.14 9.95
CA VAL A 639 -3.01 -35.96 11.06
C VAL A 639 -3.64 -37.35 10.90
N MET A 640 -2.82 -38.38 10.73
CA MET A 640 -3.30 -39.76 10.59
C MET A 640 -3.75 -40.34 11.93
N SER A 641 -5.01 -40.11 12.28
CA SER A 641 -5.75 -40.92 13.26
C SER A 641 -6.79 -41.78 12.53
N VAL A 642 -6.87 -43.07 12.88
CA VAL A 642 -7.76 -44.05 12.23
C VAL A 642 -9.05 -44.21 13.05
N PRO A 643 -10.25 -43.88 12.53
CA PRO A 643 -11.50 -44.05 13.25
C PRO A 643 -12.18 -45.42 12.96
N GLU A 644 -12.65 -46.11 14.00
CA GLU A 644 -13.43 -47.35 13.87
C GLU A 644 -14.88 -47.09 13.39
N ALA A 645 -15.08 -46.88 12.09
CA ALA A 645 -16.42 -46.77 11.48
C ALA A 645 -16.69 -47.80 10.36
N TRP A 646 -15.79 -48.77 10.16
CA TRP A 646 -15.94 -49.88 9.18
C TRP A 646 -16.67 -51.12 9.75
N LYS A 647 -17.53 -50.93 10.76
CA LYS A 647 -18.36 -51.99 11.37
C LYS A 647 -19.79 -51.48 11.57
N ALA A 648 -20.75 -52.32 11.22
CA ALA A 648 -22.19 -52.17 11.51
C ALA A 648 -22.91 -50.91 10.98
N ARG A 649 -23.30 -50.97 9.70
CA ARG A 649 -24.74 -51.17 9.37
C ARG A 649 -24.96 -51.59 7.91
N ALA A 650 -24.93 -52.89 7.68
CA ALA A 650 -25.60 -53.53 6.55
C ALA A 650 -26.72 -54.42 7.13
N SER A 651 -27.96 -53.98 7.00
CA SER A 651 -29.21 -54.66 7.35
C SER A 651 -30.34 -53.86 6.70
N GLU A 652 -31.36 -54.52 6.16
CA GLU A 652 -32.44 -53.91 5.35
C GLU A 652 -31.89 -53.32 4.02
N ALA A 653 -31.77 -54.03 2.89
CA ALA A 653 -32.69 -54.94 2.17
C ALA A 653 -33.82 -54.20 1.41
N LEU A 654 -34.23 -54.57 0.18
CA LEU A 654 -33.71 -55.56 -0.80
C LEU A 654 -34.30 -55.28 -2.20
N GLY A 655 -33.68 -55.80 -3.26
CA GLY A 655 -34.28 -55.96 -4.60
C GLY A 655 -33.32 -55.71 -5.78
N GLU A 656 -33.25 -56.53 -6.84
CA GLU A 656 -33.87 -57.85 -7.07
C GLU A 656 -33.05 -58.71 -8.06
N LEU A 657 -32.91 -60.02 -7.75
CA LEU A 657 -32.89 -61.17 -8.69
C LEU A 657 -31.71 -61.27 -9.73
N PRO A 658 -31.57 -62.39 -10.49
CA PRO A 658 -31.24 -63.71 -9.92
C PRO A 658 -30.21 -64.55 -10.72
N SER A 659 -29.51 -65.49 -10.06
CA SER A 659 -28.93 -66.70 -10.70
C SER A 659 -28.69 -67.86 -9.70
N PRO A 660 -28.65 -69.15 -10.12
CA PRO A 660 -28.78 -70.30 -9.21
C PRO A 660 -27.41 -71.04 -8.99
N PRO A 661 -27.30 -72.25 -8.36
CA PRO A 661 -26.86 -72.28 -6.95
C PRO A 661 -25.88 -73.41 -6.52
N PHE A 662 -25.33 -73.29 -5.30
CA PHE A 662 -24.51 -74.30 -4.57
C PHE A 662 -23.15 -74.67 -5.23
N VAL A 663 -22.13 -75.24 -4.55
CA VAL A 663 -22.04 -75.98 -3.28
C VAL A 663 -20.88 -75.46 -2.39
N THR A 664 -21.04 -75.53 -1.06
CA THR A 664 -20.04 -75.22 -0.01
C THR A 664 -19.09 -76.38 0.31
N VAL A 665 -17.89 -76.10 0.84
CA VAL A 665 -17.29 -76.81 2.01
C VAL A 665 -16.05 -76.07 2.56
N HIS A 666 -15.68 -76.32 3.82
CA HIS A 666 -14.61 -75.66 4.60
C HIS A 666 -13.36 -76.58 4.79
N PRO A 667 -12.30 -76.27 5.58
CA PRO A 667 -10.91 -76.46 5.11
C PRO A 667 -10.06 -77.53 5.83
N SER A 668 -8.88 -77.87 5.28
CA SER A 668 -7.84 -78.66 5.97
C SER A 668 -6.38 -78.40 5.50
N THR A 669 -5.54 -77.91 6.42
CA THR A 669 -4.11 -78.25 6.67
C THR A 669 -3.16 -78.80 5.57
N SER A 670 -2.14 -77.99 5.18
CA SER A 670 -0.68 -78.35 5.05
C SER A 670 -0.20 -79.44 4.02
N PRO A 671 1.12 -79.70 3.78
CA PRO A 671 2.35 -78.86 3.87
C PRO A 671 3.35 -78.98 2.65
N GLY A 672 3.87 -77.84 2.14
CA GLY A 672 5.13 -77.73 1.34
C GLY A 672 5.17 -78.47 -0.03
N PRO A 673 6.35 -78.59 -0.71
CA PRO A 673 7.64 -77.89 -0.55
C PRO A 673 8.27 -77.36 -1.89
N ILE A 674 9.48 -76.74 -1.87
CA ILE A 674 10.54 -76.76 -2.93
C ILE A 674 10.25 -76.06 -4.30
N THR A 675 11.14 -75.34 -5.03
CA THR A 675 12.50 -74.76 -4.82
C THR A 675 12.82 -73.63 -5.83
N SER A 676 13.76 -72.74 -5.46
CA SER A 676 14.68 -71.96 -6.35
C SER A 676 14.04 -70.89 -7.28
N ILE A 677 14.75 -69.86 -7.79
CA ILE A 677 16.21 -69.62 -7.90
C ILE A 677 16.62 -68.30 -7.20
N ALA A 678 17.87 -68.22 -6.74
CA ALA A 678 18.52 -66.99 -6.27
C ALA A 678 20.01 -66.96 -6.67
N PHE A 679 20.59 -65.76 -6.83
CA PHE A 679 22.04 -65.55 -6.82
C PHE A 679 22.41 -64.34 -5.94
N ARG A 680 23.68 -64.28 -5.51
CA ARG A 680 24.01 -64.07 -4.08
C ARG A 680 24.90 -62.85 -3.75
N PRO A 681 24.98 -62.45 -2.45
CA PRO A 681 25.64 -61.23 -2.00
C PRO A 681 26.89 -61.45 -1.10
N SER A 682 27.53 -60.31 -0.73
CA SER A 682 28.19 -59.95 0.54
C SER A 682 29.19 -60.87 1.28
N SER A 683 30.34 -60.27 1.60
CA SER A 683 31.07 -60.24 2.90
C SER A 683 31.51 -61.53 3.61
N ILE A 684 32.71 -61.48 4.23
CA ILE A 684 33.37 -62.63 4.88
C ILE A 684 33.71 -62.36 6.37
N PHE A 685 33.16 -63.24 7.22
CA PHE A 685 33.63 -63.74 8.54
C PHE A 685 34.04 -62.82 9.72
N ALA A 686 33.76 -63.35 10.91
CA ALA A 686 34.35 -62.99 12.21
C ALA A 686 34.73 -64.28 12.97
N ILE A 687 35.68 -64.22 13.91
CA ILE A 687 36.12 -65.37 14.74
C ILE A 687 36.26 -64.99 16.23
N ARG A 688 35.89 -65.96 17.07
CA ARG A 688 36.00 -66.14 18.53
C ARG A 688 37.32 -65.62 19.14
N CYS A 689 37.42 -65.32 20.45
CA CYS A 689 37.29 -66.18 21.65
C CYS A 689 37.45 -65.26 22.91
N ARG A 690 37.24 -65.56 24.20
CA ARG A 690 36.61 -66.58 25.06
C ARG A 690 36.92 -66.17 26.54
N ASP A 691 36.06 -66.53 27.49
CA ASP A 691 36.33 -66.93 28.90
C ASP A 691 36.85 -65.98 30.04
N THR A 692 36.28 -66.23 31.24
CA THR A 692 36.76 -65.99 32.64
C THR A 692 36.80 -64.58 33.29
N GLY A 693 36.23 -64.50 34.51
CA GLY A 693 36.61 -63.58 35.62
C GLY A 693 37.28 -64.39 36.76
N PRO A 694 37.25 -64.00 38.07
CA PRO A 694 36.56 -62.86 38.72
C PRO A 694 37.44 -62.10 39.77
N THR A 695 36.82 -61.48 40.80
CA THR A 695 37.36 -61.07 42.15
C THR A 695 37.79 -59.61 42.45
N ASN A 696 37.92 -59.36 43.76
CA ASN A 696 37.79 -58.11 44.54
C ASN A 696 39.02 -57.17 44.62
N SER A 697 38.72 -55.86 44.66
CA SER A 697 39.26 -54.79 45.55
C SER A 697 40.75 -54.70 46.01
N LEU A 698 41.37 -53.53 45.72
CA LEU A 698 42.22 -52.70 46.61
C LEU A 698 43.61 -53.22 47.06
N PRO A 699 44.50 -52.39 47.69
CA PRO A 699 44.76 -50.94 47.58
C PRO A 699 46.26 -50.57 47.46
N LYS A 700 46.61 -49.26 47.29
CA LYS A 700 47.74 -48.59 47.99
C LYS A 700 47.80 -47.06 47.80
N ASN A 701 48.35 -46.35 48.79
CA ASN A 701 48.63 -44.90 48.82
C ASN A 701 50.13 -44.65 49.05
N ARG A 702 50.71 -43.56 48.50
CA ARG A 702 51.36 -42.44 49.26
C ARG A 702 52.40 -41.59 48.49
N LEU A 703 52.23 -40.26 48.65
CA LEU A 703 53.22 -39.20 48.96
C LEU A 703 54.13 -38.53 47.89
N ARG A 704 54.41 -37.26 48.21
CA ARG A 704 55.43 -36.29 47.72
C ARG A 704 55.17 -35.54 46.41
N ASP A 705 55.56 -34.27 46.23
CA ASP A 705 55.85 -33.12 47.15
C ASP A 705 55.93 -31.82 46.28
N PHE A 706 56.16 -30.64 46.90
CA PHE A 706 56.59 -29.34 46.32
C PHE A 706 55.57 -28.39 45.61
N CYS A 707 55.59 -27.12 46.08
CA CYS A 707 55.86 -25.84 45.38
C CYS A 707 55.39 -25.60 43.91
N THR A 708 54.95 -24.40 43.46
CA THR A 708 54.86 -23.05 44.09
C THR A 708 53.95 -22.11 43.25
N TYR A 709 53.59 -20.95 43.83
CA TYR A 709 53.20 -19.69 43.16
C TYR A 709 54.27 -19.21 42.12
N PRO A 710 54.01 -18.30 41.15
CA PRO A 710 53.28 -17.04 41.37
C PRO A 710 52.36 -16.50 40.25
N ALA A 711 51.60 -15.46 40.61
CA ALA A 711 51.03 -14.48 39.70
C ALA A 711 51.80 -13.14 39.83
N PRO A 712 51.75 -12.24 38.83
CA PRO A 712 52.17 -10.85 38.98
C PRO A 712 50.96 -9.91 39.18
N SER A 713 50.68 -9.55 40.43
CA SER A 713 50.18 -8.21 40.79
C SER A 713 51.34 -7.20 40.64
N TRP A 714 51.16 -5.89 40.48
CA TRP A 714 50.54 -4.83 41.32
C TRP A 714 50.24 -3.60 40.41
N SER A 715 49.60 -2.49 40.80
CA SER A 715 49.56 -1.82 42.11
C SER A 715 48.35 -0.88 42.33
N SER A 716 47.79 -0.92 43.56
CA SER A 716 47.39 0.24 44.42
C SER A 716 46.33 1.26 43.92
N SER A 717 45.43 1.82 44.75
CA SER A 717 45.51 2.08 46.21
C SER A 717 44.14 2.12 46.93
N SER A 718 44.17 1.91 48.26
CA SER A 718 43.34 2.51 49.34
C SER A 718 41.78 2.58 49.20
N GLN A 719 40.99 1.82 49.98
CA GLN A 719 40.65 1.95 51.43
C GLN A 719 39.55 3.00 51.75
N VAL A 720 38.57 2.62 52.63
CA VAL A 720 38.10 3.33 53.88
C VAL A 720 36.66 2.93 54.31
N LEU A 721 36.57 2.27 55.49
CA LEU A 721 35.52 2.23 56.56
C LEU A 721 34.00 1.91 56.34
N HIS A 722 33.54 0.88 57.10
CA HIS A 722 32.26 0.71 57.88
C HIS A 722 30.86 0.77 57.19
N GLY A 723 29.81 0.06 57.67
CA GLY A 723 29.75 -1.00 58.70
C GLY A 723 28.33 -1.23 59.31
N HIS A 724 28.09 -2.41 59.93
CA HIS A 724 26.89 -2.84 60.72
C HIS A 724 25.57 -3.07 59.92
N LEU A 725 24.59 -3.93 60.27
CA LEU A 725 24.39 -5.16 61.12
C LEU A 725 23.14 -5.86 60.49
N ALA A 726 22.95 -7.17 60.25
CA ALA A 726 23.34 -8.46 60.85
C ALA A 726 22.33 -9.06 61.87
N SER A 727 22.09 -10.39 61.77
CA SER A 727 21.34 -11.30 62.69
C SER A 727 19.81 -11.15 62.79
N SER A 728 18.98 -12.18 63.02
CA SER A 728 19.09 -13.67 63.12
C SER A 728 17.68 -14.28 62.81
N ALA A 729 17.39 -15.50 62.32
CA ALA A 729 18.03 -16.84 62.31
C ALA A 729 17.79 -17.74 63.56
N ARG A 730 16.94 -18.80 63.44
CA ARG A 730 17.16 -20.22 63.88
C ARG A 730 15.88 -21.10 64.10
N LEU A 731 15.87 -22.31 63.47
CA LEU A 731 15.48 -23.65 64.03
C LEU A 731 13.99 -23.88 64.47
N TYR A 732 13.36 -25.08 64.52
CA TYR A 732 13.68 -26.52 64.28
C TYR A 732 12.33 -27.35 64.16
N LEU A 733 12.13 -28.69 64.06
CA LEU A 733 12.99 -29.91 64.10
C LEU A 733 12.49 -31.12 63.21
N GLN A 734 11.88 -32.18 63.77
CA GLN A 734 11.46 -33.51 63.22
C GLN A 734 9.91 -33.71 63.22
N GLY A 735 9.28 -34.71 62.56
CA GLY A 735 9.75 -35.74 61.61
C GLY A 735 8.90 -37.05 61.59
N THR A 736 9.03 -37.89 60.54
CA THR A 736 8.55 -39.31 60.38
C THR A 736 7.01 -39.57 60.34
N THR A 737 6.42 -40.57 59.65
CA THR A 737 6.92 -41.67 58.75
C THR A 737 5.88 -42.11 57.69
N SER A 738 6.35 -42.88 56.69
CA SER A 738 5.67 -43.36 55.45
C SER A 738 4.48 -44.33 55.59
N ARG A 739 3.60 -44.40 54.56
CA ARG A 739 3.04 -45.67 54.01
C ARG A 739 2.37 -45.55 52.61
N LEU A 740 1.89 -46.68 52.06
CA LEU A 740 1.64 -46.96 50.64
C LEU A 740 0.14 -47.02 50.22
N TYR A 741 -0.09 -46.77 48.91
CA TYR A 741 -1.05 -47.42 47.98
C TYR A 741 -2.60 -47.40 48.18
N CYS A 742 -3.26 -46.76 47.19
CA CYS A 742 -4.28 -47.34 46.27
C CYS A 742 -5.80 -47.29 46.55
N MET A 743 -6.53 -47.25 45.41
CA MET A 743 -7.99 -47.40 45.13
C MET A 743 -8.94 -46.33 45.70
N HIS A 744 -9.71 -45.56 44.91
CA HIS A 744 -10.76 -45.85 43.90
C HIS A 744 -12.08 -46.42 44.46
N TRP A 745 -13.17 -45.62 44.40
CA TRP A 745 -14.33 -45.87 43.50
C TRP A 745 -15.31 -44.68 43.42
N LYS A 746 -15.48 -44.15 42.20
CA LYS A 746 -16.62 -43.45 41.55
C LYS A 746 -17.71 -42.66 42.34
N SER A 747 -18.06 -41.53 41.71
CA SER A 747 -19.44 -41.04 41.41
C SER A 747 -20.21 -40.22 42.44
N LEU A 748 -20.20 -38.90 42.24
CA LEU A 748 -21.42 -38.10 41.97
C LEU A 748 -21.06 -36.91 41.04
N ALA A 749 -22.05 -36.26 40.43
CA ALA A 749 -21.85 -35.40 39.26
C ALA A 749 -22.49 -34.00 39.36
N HIS A 750 -21.98 -33.08 38.52
CA HIS A 750 -22.56 -31.82 38.05
C HIS A 750 -23.07 -30.77 39.06
N LEU A 751 -22.29 -29.69 39.20
CA LEU A 751 -22.77 -28.32 38.89
C LEU A 751 -21.62 -27.54 38.20
N PRO A 752 -21.83 -26.89 37.05
CA PRO A 752 -20.87 -25.96 36.47
C PRO A 752 -21.00 -24.56 37.11
N ALA A 753 -19.87 -23.87 37.31
CA ALA A 753 -19.87 -22.49 37.80
C ALA A 753 -20.26 -21.52 36.67
N VAL A 754 -21.07 -20.51 36.99
CA VAL A 754 -21.41 -19.42 36.06
C VAL A 754 -20.30 -18.38 36.07
N THR A 755 -19.69 -18.13 34.91
CA THR A 755 -18.76 -17.02 34.72
C THR A 755 -19.52 -15.70 34.61
N MET A 756 -19.35 -14.81 35.59
CA MET A 756 -19.86 -13.44 35.48
C MET A 756 -19.00 -12.62 34.51
N THR A 757 -19.65 -11.84 33.65
CA THR A 757 -19.00 -10.87 32.76
C THR A 757 -18.47 -9.69 33.56
N GLU A 758 -17.24 -9.25 33.29
CA GLU A 758 -16.66 -8.08 33.95
C GLU A 758 -17.46 -6.79 33.63
N VAL A 759 -17.96 -6.18 34.68
CA VAL A 759 -18.61 -4.85 34.69
C VAL A 759 -17.62 -3.89 35.33
N SER A 760 -17.49 -2.67 34.80
CA SER A 760 -16.60 -1.67 35.41
C SER A 760 -17.11 -1.29 36.81
N SER A 761 -16.19 -0.86 37.68
CA SER A 761 -16.48 -0.51 39.08
C SER A 761 -16.79 0.96 39.30
N THR A 762 -16.40 1.85 38.37
CA THR A 762 -16.47 3.33 38.49
C THR A 762 -17.42 4.00 37.49
N ARG A 763 -17.71 3.34 36.35
CA ARG A 763 -18.47 3.92 35.23
C ARG A 763 -19.88 3.37 35.16
N LEU A 764 -20.85 4.27 35.11
CA LEU A 764 -22.27 3.98 34.97
C LEU A 764 -22.76 4.27 33.56
N TYR A 765 -23.72 3.47 33.11
CA TYR A 765 -24.54 3.67 31.92
C TYR A 765 -25.90 4.23 32.32
N LEU A 766 -26.39 5.22 31.57
CA LEU A 766 -27.70 5.84 31.70
C LEU A 766 -28.53 5.52 30.46
N GLY A 767 -29.45 4.56 30.54
CA GLY A 767 -30.42 4.27 29.48
C GLY A 767 -31.70 5.11 29.59
N ASN A 768 -32.41 5.26 28.47
CA ASN A 768 -33.66 6.01 28.33
C ASN A 768 -33.51 7.51 28.69
N LEU A 769 -32.42 8.12 28.22
CA LEU A 769 -32.16 9.55 28.40
C LEU A 769 -32.92 10.35 27.31
N PRO A 770 -33.76 11.34 27.67
CA PRO A 770 -34.48 12.13 26.67
C PRO A 770 -33.52 12.96 25.80
N ARG A 771 -33.82 13.04 24.49
CA ARG A 771 -32.90 13.57 23.45
C ARG A 771 -32.53 15.05 23.58
N ASN A 772 -33.14 15.77 24.52
CA ASN A 772 -32.90 17.18 24.83
C ASN A 772 -32.24 17.41 26.20
N ALA A 773 -31.84 16.35 26.90
CA ALA A 773 -31.10 16.46 28.16
C ALA A 773 -29.67 16.97 27.91
N THR A 774 -29.25 18.00 28.63
CA THR A 774 -27.87 18.52 28.57
C THR A 774 -26.99 17.91 29.66
N LYS A 775 -25.67 18.08 29.53
CA LYS A 775 -24.72 17.65 30.58
C LYS A 775 -25.06 18.24 31.94
N ALA A 776 -25.46 19.52 32.00
CA ALA A 776 -25.79 20.21 33.25
C ALA A 776 -27.07 19.67 33.92
N ASP A 777 -28.08 19.27 33.13
CA ASP A 777 -29.32 18.67 33.67
C ASP A 777 -29.03 17.32 34.34
N VAL A 778 -28.19 16.50 33.69
CA VAL A 778 -27.74 15.21 34.22
C VAL A 778 -26.87 15.42 35.46
N GLU A 779 -25.89 16.32 35.40
CA GLU A 779 -24.98 16.61 36.51
C GLU A 779 -25.75 17.09 37.75
N GLY A 780 -26.73 18.00 37.60
CA GLY A 780 -27.58 18.47 38.69
C GLY A 780 -28.50 17.39 39.29
N HIS A 781 -29.05 16.49 38.46
CA HIS A 781 -29.88 15.37 38.94
C HIS A 781 -29.05 14.43 39.83
N PHE A 782 -27.85 14.06 39.39
CA PHE A 782 -26.97 13.15 40.15
C PHE A 782 -26.31 13.81 41.37
N GLN A 783 -26.00 15.12 41.32
CA GLN A 783 -25.56 15.90 42.49
C GLN A 783 -26.61 16.00 43.61
N THR A 784 -27.90 15.81 43.30
CA THR A 784 -28.98 15.93 44.29
C THR A 784 -28.95 14.82 45.36
N HIS A 785 -28.27 13.70 45.11
CA HIS A 785 -28.30 12.53 46.00
C HIS A 785 -26.95 11.78 46.17
N GLY A 786 -25.87 12.26 45.54
CA GLY A 786 -24.54 11.64 45.61
C GLY A 786 -23.49 12.53 46.26
N THR A 787 -22.64 11.95 47.12
CA THR A 787 -21.48 12.62 47.76
C THR A 787 -20.19 12.59 46.93
N GLY A 788 -20.22 11.90 45.78
CA GLY A 788 -19.04 11.61 44.96
C GLY A 788 -18.71 12.63 43.87
N GLU A 789 -17.43 12.72 43.54
CA GLU A 789 -16.91 13.56 42.45
C GLU A 789 -17.05 12.84 41.10
N ILE A 790 -17.79 13.44 40.17
CA ILE A 790 -17.95 12.96 38.79
C ILE A 790 -16.77 13.44 37.95
N THR A 791 -16.08 12.52 37.26
CA THR A 791 -14.90 12.82 36.44
C THR A 791 -15.25 13.00 34.95
N GLU A 792 -16.15 12.17 34.41
CA GLU A 792 -16.63 12.26 33.01
C GLU A 792 -18.17 12.19 32.97
N ILE A 793 -18.80 12.97 32.09
CA ILE A 793 -20.18 12.76 31.64
C ILE A 793 -20.18 12.82 30.12
N LYS A 794 -20.58 11.73 29.47
CA LYS A 794 -20.63 11.58 28.01
C LYS A 794 -22.02 11.18 27.57
N LEU A 795 -22.77 12.14 27.05
CA LEU A 795 -24.15 11.93 26.58
C LEU A 795 -24.17 11.55 25.10
N MET A 796 -25.16 10.73 24.71
CA MET A 796 -25.41 10.26 23.35
C MET A 796 -26.93 10.29 23.06
N ASN A 797 -27.33 10.00 21.82
CA ASN A 797 -28.74 10.02 21.43
C ASN A 797 -29.54 8.88 22.09
N GLY A 798 -30.19 9.17 23.23
CA GLY A 798 -31.07 8.25 23.95
C GLY A 798 -30.44 7.57 25.18
N PHE A 799 -29.15 7.77 25.42
CA PHE A 799 -28.40 7.19 26.55
C PHE A 799 -27.14 8.01 26.85
N GLY A 800 -26.45 7.70 27.95
CA GLY A 800 -25.16 8.32 28.27
C GLY A 800 -24.31 7.48 29.22
N PHE A 801 -23.16 8.02 29.59
CA PHE A 801 -22.28 7.47 30.62
C PHE A 801 -21.89 8.55 31.62
N ILE A 802 -21.74 8.15 32.89
CA ILE A 802 -21.10 8.93 33.95
C ILE A 802 -19.93 8.09 34.48
N GLU A 803 -18.78 8.71 34.73
CA GLU A 803 -17.68 8.08 35.45
C GLU A 803 -17.43 8.81 36.78
N TYR A 804 -17.34 8.05 37.87
CA TYR A 804 -17.08 8.54 39.22
C TYR A 804 -15.62 8.32 39.60
N LYS A 805 -15.11 9.19 40.47
CA LYS A 805 -13.75 9.12 41.03
C LYS A 805 -13.54 7.92 41.97
N ASP A 806 -14.59 7.50 42.68
CA ASP A 806 -14.59 6.32 43.54
C ASP A 806 -15.61 5.27 43.04
N ALA A 807 -15.26 3.99 43.23
CA ALA A 807 -16.13 2.86 42.95
C ALA A 807 -17.22 2.64 44.03
N MET A 808 -17.08 3.23 45.22
CA MET A 808 -18.14 3.22 46.24
C MET A 808 -19.26 4.20 45.87
N ASP A 809 -18.94 5.44 45.49
CA ASP A 809 -19.93 6.43 45.02
C ASP A 809 -20.75 5.88 43.85
N ALA A 810 -20.10 5.24 42.88
CA ALA A 810 -20.78 4.61 41.75
C ALA A 810 -21.73 3.47 42.17
N ARG A 811 -21.46 2.76 43.27
CA ARG A 811 -22.31 1.66 43.79
C ARG A 811 -23.56 2.15 44.48
N ASP A 812 -23.47 3.24 45.25
CA ASP A 812 -24.61 3.78 45.99
C ASP A 812 -25.57 4.57 45.06
N VAL A 813 -25.04 5.16 43.98
CA VAL A 813 -25.82 5.85 42.95
C VAL A 813 -26.74 4.92 42.14
N VAL A 814 -26.31 3.69 41.83
CA VAL A 814 -27.11 2.75 41.01
C VAL A 814 -28.50 2.45 41.61
N PRO A 815 -28.65 1.95 42.85
CA PRO A 815 -29.96 1.65 43.42
C PRO A 815 -30.78 2.90 43.74
N ALA A 816 -30.16 4.06 43.93
CA ALA A 816 -30.84 5.32 44.21
C ALA A 816 -31.51 5.94 42.96
N PHE A 817 -30.86 5.86 41.79
CA PHE A 817 -31.34 6.52 40.57
C PHE A 817 -31.92 5.57 39.51
N HIS A 818 -31.72 4.25 39.60
CA HIS A 818 -32.35 3.30 38.68
C HIS A 818 -33.87 3.31 38.84
N GLY A 819 -34.59 3.65 37.76
CA GLY A 819 -36.03 3.82 37.75
C GLY A 819 -36.53 5.19 38.22
N SER A 820 -35.62 6.15 38.52
CA SER A 820 -35.99 7.53 38.82
C SER A 820 -36.58 8.24 37.60
N ASP A 821 -37.62 9.05 37.81
CA ASP A 821 -38.25 9.86 36.78
C ASP A 821 -37.41 11.15 36.55
N PHE A 822 -36.84 11.33 35.36
CA PHE A 822 -36.00 12.45 34.92
C PHE A 822 -36.57 13.10 33.66
N MET A 823 -36.88 14.40 33.74
CA MET A 823 -37.50 15.17 32.64
C MET A 823 -38.79 14.56 32.05
N GLY A 824 -39.44 13.62 32.76
CA GLY A 824 -40.65 12.89 32.33
C GLY A 824 -40.42 11.46 31.84
N GLU A 825 -39.17 10.99 31.77
CA GLU A 825 -38.79 9.63 31.36
C GLU A 825 -38.13 8.86 32.53
N ARG A 826 -38.21 7.53 32.54
CA ARG A 826 -37.56 6.71 33.58
C ARG A 826 -36.13 6.35 33.20
N LEU A 827 -35.16 6.74 34.03
CA LEU A 827 -33.74 6.42 33.82
C LEU A 827 -33.43 4.96 34.13
N ILE A 828 -32.60 4.34 33.29
CA ILE A 828 -32.05 3.00 33.51
C ILE A 828 -30.57 3.14 33.89
N VAL A 829 -30.28 3.23 35.19
CA VAL A 829 -28.90 3.36 35.70
C VAL A 829 -28.31 1.98 35.97
N GLN A 830 -27.18 1.64 35.35
CA GLN A 830 -26.49 0.35 35.53
C GLN A 830 -24.98 0.54 35.47
N PHE A 831 -24.18 -0.41 35.96
CA PHE A 831 -22.74 -0.42 35.71
C PHE A 831 -22.45 -0.64 34.22
N ALA A 832 -21.54 0.17 33.66
CA ALA A 832 -21.09 0.01 32.29
C ALA A 832 -20.25 -1.26 32.16
N ARG A 833 -20.59 -2.13 31.19
CA ARG A 833 -19.77 -3.31 30.87
C ARG A 833 -18.39 -2.83 30.38
N GLY A 834 -17.33 -3.49 30.85
CA GLY A 834 -15.99 -2.90 30.84
C GLY A 834 -15.48 -2.49 29.46
N SER A 835 -14.99 -1.25 29.35
CA SER A 835 -13.98 -0.93 28.33
C SER A 835 -12.65 -1.59 28.76
N ARG A 836 -11.82 -2.03 27.80
CA ARG A 836 -10.55 -2.69 28.10
C ARG A 836 -9.52 -1.68 28.58
N ALA A 837 -9.38 -1.54 29.90
CA ALA A 837 -8.33 -0.74 30.52
C ALA A 837 -6.96 -1.46 30.44
N ARG A 838 -5.91 -0.67 30.18
CA ARG A 838 -4.49 -1.08 30.22
C ARG A 838 -4.10 -1.42 31.66
N ASN A 839 -3.76 -2.68 31.95
CA ASN A 839 -2.92 -3.01 33.11
C ASN A 839 -2.12 -4.32 32.91
N GLU A 840 -1.06 -4.46 33.68
CA GLU A 840 -0.01 -5.46 33.50
C GLU A 840 -0.33 -6.78 34.21
N ASN A 841 -0.14 -7.89 33.50
CA ASN A 841 0.41 -9.20 33.91
C ASN A 841 -0.16 -10.31 33.01
N PHE A 842 0.72 -11.05 32.33
CA PHE A 842 0.33 -11.99 31.27
C PHE A 842 0.27 -13.44 31.77
N THR A 843 -0.87 -14.09 31.59
CA THR A 843 -0.94 -15.55 31.35
C THR A 843 -1.75 -15.79 30.08
N PRO A 844 -1.26 -16.59 29.11
CA PRO A 844 -1.90 -16.73 27.82
C PRO A 844 -3.06 -17.73 27.85
N HIS A 845 -4.25 -17.30 27.44
CA HIS A 845 -5.31 -18.18 26.95
C HIS A 845 -5.64 -17.85 25.49
N GLU A 846 -6.08 -18.87 24.74
CA GLU A 846 -6.17 -18.86 23.29
C GLU A 846 -7.15 -17.80 22.74
N ARG A 847 -6.72 -17.06 21.70
CA ARG A 847 -7.62 -16.23 20.90
C ARG A 847 -8.45 -17.12 19.98
N VAL A 848 -9.74 -17.28 20.29
CA VAL A 848 -10.73 -17.92 19.41
C VAL A 848 -10.81 -17.14 18.08
N PRO A 849 -10.84 -17.82 16.91
CA PRO A 849 -10.88 -17.16 15.61
C PRO A 849 -12.16 -16.32 15.37
N PRO A 850 -12.11 -15.32 14.47
CA PRO A 850 -13.26 -14.48 14.16
C PRO A 850 -14.37 -15.28 13.47
N ARG A 851 -15.60 -15.16 13.99
CA ARG A 851 -16.75 -15.96 13.52
C ARG A 851 -17.25 -15.53 12.13
N PRO A 852 -17.77 -16.47 11.30
CA PRO A 852 -18.30 -16.15 9.97
C PRO A 852 -19.53 -15.23 10.02
N ARG A 853 -19.64 -14.30 9.06
CA ARG A 853 -20.68 -13.24 9.05
C ARG A 853 -22.06 -13.67 8.52
N ARG A 854 -22.18 -14.88 7.97
CA ARG A 854 -23.41 -15.52 7.48
C ARG A 854 -23.26 -17.04 7.57
N THR A 855 -24.35 -17.78 7.80
CA THR A 855 -24.34 -19.25 7.75
C THR A 855 -25.57 -19.82 7.01
N PRO A 856 -25.48 -21.03 6.43
CA PRO A 856 -26.63 -21.69 5.82
C PRO A 856 -27.60 -22.30 6.84
N TYR A 857 -27.31 -22.18 8.14
CA TYR A 857 -28.05 -22.84 9.21
C TYR A 857 -29.14 -21.91 9.77
N ARG A 858 -30.19 -21.73 8.96
CA ARG A 858 -31.25 -20.74 9.16
C ARG A 858 -32.52 -21.36 9.76
N MET A 859 -33.07 -20.68 10.76
CA MET A 859 -34.40 -20.92 11.34
C MET A 859 -35.33 -19.81 10.88
N ARG A 860 -36.53 -20.15 10.42
CA ARG A 860 -37.62 -19.19 10.16
C ARG A 860 -38.63 -19.25 11.30
N ILE A 861 -38.95 -18.09 11.85
CA ILE A 861 -39.89 -17.91 12.95
C ILE A 861 -41.11 -17.18 12.38
N ALA A 862 -42.32 -17.67 12.68
CA ALA A 862 -43.58 -17.12 12.19
C ALA A 862 -44.57 -16.90 13.35
N ASN A 863 -45.62 -16.13 13.09
CA ASN A 863 -46.58 -15.63 14.10
C ASN A 863 -45.92 -14.68 15.12
N LEU A 864 -45.01 -13.83 14.64
CA LEU A 864 -44.41 -12.75 15.43
C LEU A 864 -45.33 -11.52 15.46
N PRO A 865 -45.47 -10.83 16.62
CA PRO A 865 -46.14 -9.54 16.69
C PRO A 865 -45.53 -8.51 15.72
N VAL A 866 -46.38 -7.65 15.13
CA VAL A 866 -46.02 -6.64 14.11
C VAL A 866 -44.98 -5.61 14.59
N GLU A 867 -44.79 -5.48 15.91
CA GLU A 867 -43.83 -4.57 16.55
C GLU A 867 -42.52 -5.26 17.00
N THR A 868 -42.27 -6.50 16.56
CA THR A 868 -41.06 -7.26 16.88
C THR A 868 -39.83 -6.64 16.23
N SER A 869 -38.82 -6.25 17.02
CA SER A 869 -37.52 -5.84 16.51
C SER A 869 -36.61 -7.04 16.24
N TRP A 870 -35.58 -6.85 15.40
CA TRP A 870 -34.54 -7.85 15.18
C TRP A 870 -33.80 -8.23 16.48
N GLN A 871 -33.70 -7.30 17.43
CA GLN A 871 -33.05 -7.51 18.71
C GLN A 871 -33.90 -8.36 19.65
N ASP A 872 -35.22 -8.11 19.73
CA ASP A 872 -36.15 -9.00 20.43
C ASP A 872 -36.07 -10.44 19.90
N LEU A 873 -35.99 -10.58 18.57
CA LEU A 873 -35.91 -11.88 17.91
C LEU A 873 -34.59 -12.59 18.24
N LYS A 874 -33.47 -11.86 18.28
CA LYS A 874 -32.15 -12.38 18.66
C LYS A 874 -32.11 -12.84 20.12
N ASP A 875 -32.71 -12.07 21.02
CA ASP A 875 -32.70 -12.37 22.45
C ASP A 875 -33.75 -13.44 22.82
N PHE A 876 -34.85 -13.60 22.06
CA PHE A 876 -35.70 -14.80 22.10
C PHE A 876 -34.95 -16.05 21.63
N ALA A 877 -34.28 -15.96 20.47
CA ALA A 877 -33.52 -17.06 19.89
C ALA A 877 -32.40 -17.59 20.80
N ARG A 878 -31.80 -16.72 21.62
CA ARG A 878 -30.81 -17.06 22.65
C ARG A 878 -31.37 -17.82 23.85
N GLN A 879 -32.68 -17.80 24.09
CA GLN A 879 -33.30 -18.58 25.18
C GLN A 879 -33.24 -20.10 24.95
N SER A 880 -32.86 -20.53 23.74
CA SER A 880 -32.45 -21.92 23.47
C SER A 880 -31.15 -22.34 24.20
N GLY A 881 -30.39 -21.39 24.73
CA GLY A 881 -29.05 -21.60 25.31
C GLY A 881 -27.92 -21.61 24.28
N LEU A 882 -28.18 -21.10 23.07
CA LEU A 882 -27.27 -21.11 21.92
C LEU A 882 -27.03 -19.68 21.43
N ASP A 883 -25.82 -19.38 20.96
CA ASP A 883 -25.50 -18.03 20.45
C ASP A 883 -25.90 -17.87 18.99
N VAL A 884 -26.24 -16.64 18.62
CA VAL A 884 -26.93 -16.31 17.37
C VAL A 884 -26.00 -15.49 16.48
N VAL A 885 -25.70 -16.00 15.29
CA VAL A 885 -24.82 -15.32 14.32
C VAL A 885 -25.55 -14.11 13.74
N TYR A 886 -26.70 -14.32 13.11
CA TYR A 886 -27.50 -13.27 12.47
C TYR A 886 -29.00 -13.40 12.80
N SER A 887 -29.74 -12.31 12.66
CA SER A 887 -31.18 -12.21 12.93
C SER A 887 -31.80 -11.03 12.17
N GLU A 888 -32.89 -11.25 11.44
CA GLU A 888 -33.63 -10.21 10.71
C GLU A 888 -35.14 -10.50 10.77
N VAL A 889 -35.95 -9.43 10.79
CA VAL A 889 -37.43 -9.50 10.77
C VAL A 889 -37.92 -9.14 9.36
N GLY A 890 -39.02 -9.76 8.93
CA GLY A 890 -39.60 -9.57 7.61
C GLY A 890 -39.90 -8.10 7.30
N ARG A 891 -39.33 -7.60 6.20
CA ARG A 891 -39.39 -6.18 5.81
C ARG A 891 -40.81 -5.69 5.48
N GLU A 892 -41.70 -6.63 5.16
CA GLU A 892 -43.10 -6.36 4.81
C GLU A 892 -44.03 -6.37 6.04
N ARG A 893 -43.49 -6.62 7.25
CA ARG A 893 -44.24 -6.77 8.51
C ARG A 893 -45.28 -7.90 8.50
N ASP A 894 -44.96 -8.95 7.75
CA ASP A 894 -45.72 -10.18 7.52
C ASP A 894 -45.82 -11.13 8.74
N GLY A 895 -45.32 -10.71 9.90
CA GLY A 895 -45.29 -11.54 11.10
C GLY A 895 -44.28 -12.70 11.05
N THR A 896 -43.28 -12.62 10.16
CA THR A 896 -42.16 -13.57 10.10
C THR A 896 -40.81 -12.92 10.32
N GLY A 897 -39.81 -13.74 10.66
CA GLY A 897 -38.42 -13.36 10.85
C GLY A 897 -37.53 -14.60 10.74
N PHE A 898 -36.22 -14.41 10.78
CA PHE A 898 -35.28 -15.51 10.67
C PHE A 898 -33.98 -15.28 11.44
N VAL A 899 -33.33 -16.39 11.78
CA VAL A 899 -32.17 -16.45 12.67
C VAL A 899 -31.15 -17.44 12.09
N GLU A 900 -29.88 -17.07 12.06
CA GLU A 900 -28.76 -17.91 11.59
C GLU A 900 -27.90 -18.38 12.78
N TYR A 901 -27.59 -19.68 12.83
CA TYR A 901 -26.79 -20.33 13.87
C TYR A 901 -25.44 -20.83 13.33
N GLU A 902 -24.47 -21.09 14.21
CA GLU A 902 -23.10 -21.45 13.78
C GLU A 902 -23.02 -22.88 13.21
N THR A 903 -23.80 -23.84 13.73
CA THR A 903 -23.88 -25.21 13.19
C THR A 903 -25.31 -25.69 12.94
N ALA A 904 -25.45 -26.75 12.12
CA ALA A 904 -26.71 -27.46 11.91
C ALA A 904 -27.28 -28.10 13.19
N ALA A 905 -26.42 -28.45 14.16
CA ALA A 905 -26.84 -29.04 15.44
C ALA A 905 -27.49 -27.98 16.34
N ASP A 906 -26.91 -26.77 16.36
CA ASP A 906 -27.47 -25.62 17.08
C ASP A 906 -28.83 -25.24 16.50
N LEU A 907 -28.92 -25.13 15.18
CA LEU A 907 -30.17 -24.86 14.47
C LEU A 907 -31.28 -25.85 14.85
N LYS A 908 -30.99 -27.15 14.81
CA LYS A 908 -31.96 -28.19 15.19
C LYS A 908 -32.38 -28.06 16.65
N THR A 909 -31.41 -27.88 17.55
CA THR A 909 -31.65 -27.72 18.99
C THR A 909 -32.41 -26.43 19.33
N ALA A 910 -32.25 -25.37 18.52
CA ALA A 910 -33.02 -24.14 18.64
C ALA A 910 -34.49 -24.35 18.23
N VAL A 911 -34.74 -24.99 17.08
CA VAL A 911 -36.10 -25.37 16.64
C VAL A 911 -36.81 -26.20 17.71
N GLU A 912 -36.16 -27.26 18.20
CA GLU A 912 -36.71 -28.17 19.22
C GLU A 912 -37.02 -27.50 20.58
N LYS A 913 -36.43 -26.33 20.88
CA LYS A 913 -36.62 -25.59 22.15
C LYS A 913 -37.51 -24.36 22.03
N LEU A 914 -37.75 -23.86 20.82
CA LEU A 914 -38.40 -22.56 20.59
C LEU A 914 -39.66 -22.65 19.72
N ASP A 915 -39.92 -23.76 19.03
CA ASP A 915 -41.24 -23.99 18.43
C ASP A 915 -42.33 -24.03 19.52
N ARG A 916 -43.49 -23.41 19.23
CA ARG A 916 -44.66 -23.31 20.13
C ARG A 916 -44.39 -22.66 21.48
N ARG A 917 -43.36 -21.80 21.55
CA ARG A 917 -43.06 -21.05 22.76
C ARG A 917 -43.75 -19.69 22.73
N GLU A 918 -44.21 -19.23 23.89
CA GLU A 918 -44.85 -17.91 23.98
C GLU A 918 -43.80 -16.79 23.88
N PHE A 919 -44.06 -15.83 22.99
CA PHE A 919 -43.25 -14.64 22.78
C PHE A 919 -44.16 -13.42 22.68
N LYS A 920 -44.00 -12.47 23.61
CA LYS A 920 -44.82 -11.24 23.72
C LYS A 920 -46.34 -11.48 23.62
N GLY A 921 -46.84 -12.57 24.22
CA GLY A 921 -48.27 -12.92 24.23
C GLY A 921 -48.78 -13.67 23.00
N GLN A 922 -47.91 -14.15 22.12
CA GLN A 922 -48.26 -14.97 20.96
C GLN A 922 -47.41 -16.26 20.93
N GLU A 923 -48.01 -17.39 20.56
CA GLU A 923 -47.30 -18.66 20.34
C GLU A 923 -46.60 -18.61 18.98
N VAL A 924 -45.27 -18.64 18.95
CA VAL A 924 -44.50 -18.56 17.69
C VAL A 924 -44.19 -19.95 17.14
N THR A 925 -44.24 -20.08 15.81
CA THR A 925 -43.86 -21.32 15.11
C THR A 925 -42.43 -21.21 14.60
N CYS A 926 -41.55 -22.12 15.00
CA CYS A 926 -40.15 -22.16 14.59
C CYS A 926 -39.90 -23.35 13.66
N VAL A 927 -39.42 -23.10 12.44
CA VAL A 927 -39.19 -24.13 11.42
C VAL A 927 -37.78 -24.00 10.84
N GLN A 928 -37.13 -25.13 10.59
CA GLN A 928 -35.84 -25.15 9.89
C GLN A 928 -36.03 -24.67 8.44
N ASP A 929 -35.32 -23.61 8.05
CA ASP A 929 -35.44 -23.00 6.72
C ASP A 929 -34.43 -23.63 5.76
N VAL A 930 -34.73 -24.86 5.32
CA VAL A 930 -33.90 -25.61 4.34
C VAL A 930 -34.18 -25.10 2.93
N SER A 931 -33.91 -23.81 2.70
CA SER A 931 -33.94 -23.20 1.38
C SER A 931 -32.66 -23.56 0.62
N ASP A 932 -32.77 -24.37 -0.43
CA ASP A 932 -31.71 -24.44 -1.45
C ASP A 932 -31.40 -23.02 -1.97
N PRO A 933 -30.12 -22.70 -2.27
CA PRO A 933 -29.78 -21.40 -2.84
C PRO A 933 -30.55 -21.21 -4.16
N PRO A 934 -31.20 -20.04 -4.38
CA PRO A 934 -32.06 -19.84 -5.53
C PRO A 934 -31.29 -20.03 -6.84
N PRO A 935 -31.85 -20.75 -7.83
CA PRO A 935 -31.14 -21.06 -9.06
C PRO A 935 -30.78 -19.77 -9.82
N PRO A 936 -29.64 -19.76 -10.55
CA PRO A 936 -29.24 -18.60 -11.35
C PRO A 936 -30.31 -18.26 -12.39
N PRO A 937 -30.46 -16.97 -12.75
CA PRO A 937 -31.51 -16.51 -13.66
C PRO A 937 -31.44 -17.26 -15.01
N PRO A 938 -32.60 -17.63 -15.60
CA PRO A 938 -32.66 -18.58 -16.69
C PRO A 938 -31.88 -18.12 -17.92
N PHE A 939 -30.90 -18.94 -18.33
CA PHE A 939 -30.05 -18.72 -19.48
C PHE A 939 -30.89 -18.67 -20.77
N LYS A 940 -31.12 -17.47 -21.31
CA LYS A 940 -31.71 -17.31 -22.64
C LYS A 940 -30.72 -17.82 -23.69
N PRO A 941 -31.00 -18.92 -24.41
CA PRO A 941 -30.08 -19.40 -25.42
C PRO A 941 -29.97 -18.38 -26.56
N ARG A 942 -28.75 -17.96 -26.89
CA ARG A 942 -28.50 -17.31 -28.19
C ARG A 942 -28.76 -18.34 -29.28
N ALA A 943 -29.64 -18.00 -30.23
CA ALA A 943 -29.87 -18.83 -31.40
C ALA A 943 -28.56 -19.00 -32.20
N PRO A 944 -28.31 -20.18 -32.81
CA PRO A 944 -27.10 -20.42 -33.60
C PRO A 944 -27.13 -19.59 -34.90
N TYR A 945 -25.94 -19.24 -35.40
CA TYR A 945 -25.78 -18.46 -36.62
C TYR A 945 -26.21 -19.25 -37.87
N GLY A 946 -27.09 -18.65 -38.68
CA GLY A 946 -27.45 -19.11 -40.01
C GLY A 946 -28.29 -18.05 -40.74
N GLY A 947 -27.79 -17.54 -41.87
CA GLY A 947 -28.57 -16.75 -42.83
C GLY A 947 -29.12 -17.63 -43.96
N PRO A 948 -29.57 -17.05 -45.11
CA PRO A 948 -29.60 -15.63 -45.47
C PRO A 948 -30.98 -15.11 -45.93
N GLY A 949 -31.11 -13.80 -46.12
CA GLY A 949 -32.20 -13.18 -46.90
C GLY A 949 -32.86 -11.94 -46.27
N GLY A 950 -33.17 -10.95 -47.11
CA GLY A 950 -34.18 -9.92 -46.85
C GLY A 950 -35.38 -10.10 -47.79
N PRO A 951 -36.26 -9.09 -48.03
CA PRO A 951 -36.17 -7.69 -47.60
C PRO A 951 -37.48 -7.15 -46.97
N ASP A 952 -37.68 -5.82 -47.05
CA ASP A 952 -38.94 -5.06 -47.04
C ASP A 952 -39.72 -4.72 -45.73
N ASP A 953 -39.57 -3.44 -45.36
CA ASP A 953 -40.60 -2.39 -45.15
C ASP A 953 -41.83 -2.55 -44.20
N ARG A 954 -41.79 -1.74 -43.13
CA ARG A 954 -42.86 -0.86 -42.57
C ARG A 954 -44.31 -1.37 -42.41
N GLY A 955 -44.73 -1.50 -41.14
CA GLY A 955 -46.10 -1.17 -40.69
C GLY A 955 -46.71 -2.10 -39.63
N ARG A 956 -47.69 -1.69 -38.81
CA ARG A 956 -48.25 -0.34 -38.57
C ARG A 956 -49.16 -0.35 -37.31
N ASP A 957 -49.17 0.74 -36.53
CA ASP A 957 -50.20 1.10 -35.52
C ASP A 957 -50.39 0.10 -34.33
N ARG A 958 -50.95 0.40 -33.14
CA ARG A 958 -51.30 1.58 -32.28
C ARG A 958 -51.47 0.99 -30.84
N TYR A 959 -51.64 1.67 -29.69
CA TYR A 959 -51.94 3.03 -29.20
C TYR A 959 -51.56 3.05 -27.67
N ARG A 960 -51.65 4.07 -26.80
CA ARG A 960 -52.06 5.50 -26.85
C ARG A 960 -51.40 6.31 -25.70
N SER A 961 -50.55 7.26 -26.09
CA SER A 961 -50.29 8.61 -25.52
C SER A 961 -50.84 9.04 -24.14
N ARG A 962 -49.98 9.67 -23.32
CA ARG A 962 -50.25 11.00 -22.73
C ARG A 962 -48.98 11.75 -22.25
N SER A 963 -48.85 12.99 -22.68
CA SER A 963 -47.86 13.99 -22.19
C SER A 963 -48.46 15.40 -22.39
N PRO A 964 -48.17 16.38 -21.51
CA PRO A 964 -48.41 17.79 -21.82
C PRO A 964 -47.14 18.51 -22.32
N MET A 965 -47.23 19.18 -23.47
CA MET A 965 -46.36 20.32 -23.82
C MET A 965 -46.91 21.58 -23.09
N GLY A 966 -46.20 22.69 -22.92
CA GLY A 966 -44.88 23.12 -23.39
C GLY A 966 -44.93 24.60 -23.86
N ARG A 967 -43.81 25.33 -23.87
CA ARG A 967 -43.70 26.65 -24.51
C ARG A 967 -42.37 26.79 -25.26
N ARG A 968 -42.38 27.65 -26.28
CA ARG A 968 -41.32 27.78 -27.29
C ARG A 968 -40.95 29.27 -27.43
N GLY A 969 -39.66 29.56 -27.49
CA GLY A 969 -39.08 30.88 -27.73
C GLY A 969 -37.58 30.71 -27.96
N GLY A 970 -37.00 31.39 -28.94
CA GLY A 970 -35.62 31.16 -29.38
C GLY A 970 -34.77 32.42 -29.40
N GLY A 971 -33.46 32.24 -29.29
CA GLY A 971 -32.44 33.29 -29.38
C GLY A 971 -31.04 32.73 -29.13
N TYR A 972 -30.07 33.13 -29.95
CA TYR A 972 -28.63 32.89 -29.74
C TYR A 972 -28.04 34.06 -28.88
N PRO A 973 -26.79 34.01 -28.36
CA PRO A 973 -26.61 33.95 -26.91
C PRO A 973 -25.84 35.15 -26.32
N PRO A 974 -25.75 35.26 -24.97
CA PRO A 974 -24.67 35.95 -24.29
C PRO A 974 -23.45 35.03 -24.04
N ALA A 975 -22.31 35.62 -23.70
CA ALA A 975 -21.02 34.95 -23.53
C ALA A 975 -20.85 34.24 -22.15
N PRO A 976 -19.83 33.37 -21.97
CA PRO A 976 -19.53 32.73 -20.69
C PRO A 976 -19.10 33.72 -19.61
N TYR A 977 -19.32 33.34 -18.35
CA TYR A 977 -18.79 34.05 -17.18
C TYR A 977 -17.48 33.39 -16.75
N ASP A 978 -16.35 34.03 -17.03
CA ASP A 978 -15.08 33.77 -16.35
C ASP A 978 -15.05 34.55 -15.03
N ASP A 979 -14.83 33.88 -13.89
CA ASP A 979 -14.07 34.35 -12.72
C ASP A 979 -14.19 33.37 -11.53
N TYR A 980 -13.21 33.24 -10.62
CA TYR A 980 -11.75 33.13 -10.75
C TYR A 980 -11.19 32.58 -9.42
N TYR A 981 -9.89 32.26 -9.35
CA TYR A 981 -9.21 32.00 -8.06
C TYR A 981 -9.15 33.27 -7.18
N ASP A 982 -9.59 33.21 -5.92
CA ASP A 982 -9.40 34.31 -4.95
C ASP A 982 -7.91 34.45 -4.58
N ARG A 983 -7.27 35.51 -5.09
CA ARG A 983 -5.94 35.97 -4.65
C ARG A 983 -6.11 37.12 -3.66
N ARG A 984 -6.14 36.80 -2.36
CA ARG A 984 -6.05 37.83 -1.31
C ARG A 984 -4.63 38.38 -1.22
N GLY A 985 -4.51 39.71 -1.31
CA GLY A 985 -3.26 40.45 -1.17
C GLY A 985 -3.18 41.25 0.15
N PRO A 986 -1.99 41.79 0.50
CA PRO A 986 -1.76 42.50 1.76
C PRO A 986 -2.37 43.92 1.79
N PRO A 987 -2.57 44.50 3.00
CA PRO A 987 -3.19 45.82 3.18
C PRO A 987 -2.31 46.99 2.71
N ARG A 988 -2.95 48.14 2.42
CA ARG A 988 -2.28 49.36 1.91
C ARG A 988 -2.09 50.43 2.98
N GLY A 989 -0.94 51.13 2.92
CA GLY A 989 -0.67 52.35 3.68
C GLY A 989 0.18 53.37 2.90
N TYR A 990 -0.45 54.46 2.46
CA TYR A 990 0.17 55.70 1.96
C TYR A 990 0.98 55.67 0.63
N SER A 991 1.58 56.82 0.29
CA SER A 991 2.05 57.29 -1.06
C SER A 991 3.31 58.17 -0.88
N PRO A 992 4.10 58.62 -1.91
CA PRO A 992 3.66 58.95 -3.30
C PRO A 992 4.65 58.85 -4.50
N ARG A 993 4.07 58.95 -5.73
CA ARG A 993 4.52 59.68 -6.95
C ARG A 993 5.93 59.51 -7.58
N ARG A 994 5.89 59.36 -8.94
CA ARG A 994 6.88 59.78 -9.97
C ARG A 994 8.22 59.01 -9.99
N ASP A 995 8.90 58.77 -11.12
CA ASP A 995 8.65 58.91 -12.58
C ASP A 995 9.73 58.07 -13.32
N ASP A 996 9.74 57.85 -14.65
CA ASP A 996 8.71 57.60 -15.67
C ASP A 996 9.46 57.08 -16.93
N TYR A 997 8.77 56.36 -17.81
CA TYR A 997 9.24 55.84 -19.12
C TYR A 997 10.29 54.70 -19.08
N ARG A 998 10.30 53.75 -20.04
CA ARG A 998 9.73 53.79 -21.41
C ARG A 998 9.41 52.41 -22.01
N ARG A 999 8.17 52.26 -22.50
CA ARG A 999 7.75 51.69 -23.83
C ARG A 999 8.08 50.22 -24.20
N ARG A 1000 7.08 49.37 -24.52
CA ARG A 1000 6.31 49.20 -25.82
C ARG A 1000 7.16 48.53 -26.94
N THR A 1001 6.67 47.63 -27.81
CA THR A 1001 5.30 47.25 -28.27
C THR A 1001 5.24 45.76 -28.75
N PRO A 1002 4.21 45.18 -29.45
CA PRO A 1002 3.64 43.88 -29.01
C PRO A 1002 3.53 42.80 -30.16
N PRO A 1003 2.45 42.02 -30.45
CA PRO A 1003 2.59 40.65 -31.00
C PRO A 1003 1.83 40.36 -32.34
N ARG A 1004 1.76 39.07 -32.76
CA ARG A 1004 0.59 38.33 -33.37
C ARG A 1004 0.94 37.33 -34.51
N GLU A 1005 0.61 36.05 -34.27
CA GLU A 1005 -0.30 35.14 -35.04
C GLU A 1005 -0.14 34.80 -36.55
N PHE A 1006 -0.32 33.49 -36.85
CA PHE A 1006 -0.84 32.82 -38.08
C PHE A 1006 -0.11 33.01 -39.45
N TYR A 1007 0.26 31.98 -40.25
CA TYR A 1007 -0.55 30.86 -40.79
C TYR A 1007 0.28 29.69 -41.43
N ASP A 1008 -0.33 28.50 -41.48
CA ASP A 1008 -0.32 27.37 -42.46
C ASP A 1008 0.84 26.87 -43.39
N ARG A 1009 0.69 25.57 -43.72
CA ARG A 1009 1.07 24.78 -44.95
C ARG A 1009 2.53 24.41 -45.32
N ARG A 1010 2.81 23.12 -45.11
CA ARG A 1010 3.00 21.99 -46.09
C ARG A 1010 3.96 22.10 -47.30
N ASP A 1011 4.43 20.91 -47.70
CA ASP A 1011 5.23 20.53 -48.88
C ASP A 1011 6.73 20.91 -48.86
N GLY A 1012 7.67 20.11 -49.42
CA GLY A 1012 7.52 18.74 -49.91
C GLY A 1012 8.71 18.20 -50.73
N GLY A 1013 9.48 17.25 -50.16
CA GLY A 1013 10.19 16.22 -50.94
C GLY A 1013 11.70 16.39 -51.27
N TYR A 1014 12.36 15.23 -51.30
CA TYR A 1014 13.64 14.90 -51.98
C TYR A 1014 14.95 15.52 -51.44
N GLY A 1015 16.05 14.78 -51.59
CA GLY A 1015 17.39 15.19 -51.15
C GLY A 1015 18.51 14.35 -51.77
N ARG A 1016 19.78 14.71 -51.53
CA ARG A 1016 21.00 13.94 -51.84
C ARG A 1016 22.21 14.47 -51.06
N SER A 1017 23.20 13.60 -50.83
CA SER A 1017 24.49 13.88 -50.15
C SER A 1017 25.65 13.99 -51.17
N PRO A 1018 26.93 14.04 -50.73
CA PRO A 1018 27.66 15.09 -50.02
C PRO A 1018 28.78 15.69 -50.94
N PRO A 1019 29.83 16.38 -50.42
CA PRO A 1019 31.13 15.69 -50.27
C PRO A 1019 32.01 16.16 -49.08
N ARG A 1020 33.27 15.65 -49.01
CA ARG A 1020 34.27 15.89 -47.94
C ARG A 1020 35.25 17.04 -48.27
N GLY A 1021 35.85 17.65 -47.24
CA GLY A 1021 37.01 18.58 -47.31
C GLY A 1021 37.80 18.60 -45.98
N ARG A 1022 39.08 19.02 -45.94
CA ARG A 1022 40.00 18.76 -44.80
C ARG A 1022 41.19 19.75 -44.65
N MET A 1023 41.23 20.52 -43.54
CA MET A 1023 42.41 21.20 -42.91
C MET A 1023 43.15 22.28 -43.76
N PRO A 1024 44.16 23.05 -43.24
CA PRO A 1024 44.65 23.26 -41.85
C PRO A 1024 44.88 24.76 -41.41
N ASP A 1025 45.26 24.94 -40.12
CA ASP A 1025 46.18 25.91 -39.46
C ASP A 1025 46.18 27.46 -39.68
N GLU A 1026 46.08 28.23 -38.56
CA GLU A 1026 47.10 29.21 -38.06
C GLU A 1026 46.87 29.56 -36.54
N TYR A 1027 47.65 30.45 -35.88
CA TYR A 1027 48.03 30.28 -34.45
C TYR A 1027 47.83 31.48 -33.44
N GLY A 1028 46.89 31.35 -32.49
CA GLY A 1028 46.82 32.04 -31.16
C GLY A 1028 46.60 33.58 -31.09
N PRO A 1029 46.62 34.24 -29.90
CA PRO A 1029 46.26 33.86 -28.51
C PRO A 1029 45.23 34.88 -27.90
N PRO A 1030 45.21 35.18 -26.57
CA PRO A 1030 44.86 34.38 -25.39
C PRO A 1030 43.43 34.68 -24.82
N ARG A 1031 43.05 34.06 -23.69
CA ARG A 1031 41.75 34.25 -23.00
C ARG A 1031 41.80 35.28 -21.86
N ALA A 1032 40.70 36.01 -21.66
CA ALA A 1032 40.33 36.62 -20.37
C ALA A 1032 39.23 35.78 -19.68
N ARG A 1033 39.10 35.88 -18.35
CA ARG A 1033 38.27 34.98 -17.51
C ARG A 1033 37.45 35.79 -16.51
N TYR A 1034 36.14 35.51 -16.40
CA TYR A 1034 35.32 35.96 -15.27
C TYR A 1034 35.47 34.99 -14.08
N PRO A 1035 35.30 35.43 -12.82
CA PRO A 1035 35.57 34.59 -11.64
C PRO A 1035 34.54 33.48 -11.39
N ASP A 1036 34.96 32.45 -10.65
CA ASP A 1036 34.24 31.18 -10.50
C ASP A 1036 33.51 30.98 -9.16
N ASP A 1037 32.50 30.12 -9.25
CA ASP A 1037 31.81 29.28 -8.25
C ASP A 1037 32.63 28.84 -7.00
N PRO A 1038 32.10 28.95 -5.76
CA PRO A 1038 32.86 28.74 -4.53
C PRO A 1038 32.72 27.35 -3.85
N TYR A 1039 33.03 26.23 -4.53
CA TYR A 1039 33.28 24.92 -3.87
C TYR A 1039 34.27 23.99 -4.60
N ASP A 1040 35.57 24.35 -4.66
CA ASP A 1040 36.67 23.39 -4.93
C ASP A 1040 37.65 23.30 -3.73
N ALA A 1041 38.01 22.09 -3.33
CA ALA A 1041 38.59 21.76 -2.04
C ALA A 1041 40.10 21.45 -2.11
N ARG A 1042 40.92 22.39 -2.62
CA ARG A 1042 42.41 22.25 -2.69
C ARG A 1042 43.22 23.48 -2.22
N ALA A 1043 42.79 24.07 -1.11
CA ALA A 1043 43.54 24.77 -0.05
C ALA A 1043 44.84 25.58 -0.35
N ARG A 1044 44.85 26.84 0.14
CA ARG A 1044 45.98 27.45 0.90
C ARG A 1044 45.44 28.56 1.84
N PRO A 1045 46.15 28.91 2.94
CA PRO A 1045 45.57 29.62 4.08
C PRO A 1045 45.61 31.16 4.00
N PRO A 1046 44.77 31.87 4.78
CA PRO A 1046 44.71 33.34 4.80
C PRO A 1046 45.75 34.01 5.74
N PRO A 1047 46.14 35.27 5.48
CA PRO A 1047 46.75 36.16 6.47
C PRO A 1047 45.78 36.56 7.59
N ARG A 1048 46.31 37.03 8.73
CA ARG A 1048 45.54 37.52 9.89
C ARG A 1048 45.22 39.01 9.79
N GLY A 1049 44.12 39.46 10.42
CA GLY A 1049 44.02 40.83 10.94
C GLY A 1049 42.61 41.38 11.17
N TYR A 1050 42.12 41.28 12.42
CA TYR A 1050 41.10 42.12 13.08
C TYR A 1050 39.67 42.17 12.47
N ASP A 1051 38.59 42.19 13.26
CA ASP A 1051 38.39 41.78 14.66
C ASP A 1051 36.87 41.56 14.89
N ASP A 1052 36.49 40.71 15.85
CA ASP A 1052 35.09 40.31 16.12
C ASP A 1052 34.73 40.54 17.60
N PRO A 1053 33.70 41.34 17.95
CA PRO A 1053 33.46 41.75 19.32
C PRO A 1053 32.74 40.70 20.18
N TYR A 1054 33.34 40.42 21.35
CA TYR A 1054 32.81 39.66 22.50
C TYR A 1054 32.81 38.13 22.45
N MET A 1055 33.97 37.54 22.78
CA MET A 1055 34.06 36.38 23.68
C MET A 1055 35.28 36.50 24.61
N ASN A 1056 35.06 36.54 25.93
CA ASN A 1056 36.10 36.24 26.93
C ASN A 1056 36.21 34.70 27.03
N GLY A 1057 37.35 34.03 27.20
CA GLY A 1057 38.51 34.31 28.06
C GLY A 1057 38.47 33.33 29.25
N HIS A 1058 39.40 32.38 29.47
CA HIS A 1058 40.69 32.04 28.83
C HIS A 1058 40.81 30.48 28.71
N GLY A 1059 41.93 29.78 28.45
CA GLY A 1059 43.36 30.10 28.35
C GLY A 1059 44.21 28.85 27.97
N ARG A 1060 45.54 28.88 28.17
CA ARG A 1060 46.52 27.75 28.00
C ARG A 1060 47.76 27.98 28.92
N PRO A 1061 48.82 27.12 28.98
CA PRO A 1061 49.83 26.86 27.90
C PRO A 1061 50.40 25.39 27.85
N TYR A 1062 51.41 25.00 27.05
CA TYR A 1062 51.63 25.15 25.58
C TYR A 1062 52.79 24.25 25.02
N GLU A 1063 52.58 23.58 23.87
CA GLU A 1063 53.51 23.26 22.74
C GLU A 1063 52.66 22.67 21.54
N GLY A 1064 53.11 22.14 20.39
CA GLY A 1064 54.43 21.89 19.72
C GLY A 1064 54.24 20.99 18.47
N GLY A 1065 55.18 20.70 17.54
CA GLY A 1065 56.56 21.18 17.28
C GLY A 1065 57.33 20.19 16.34
N ARG A 1066 57.57 20.48 15.03
CA ARG A 1066 58.14 19.49 14.06
C ARG A 1066 58.66 20.04 12.69
N PRO A 1067 59.73 19.48 12.06
CA PRO A 1067 60.25 19.88 10.71
C PRO A 1067 60.07 18.83 9.55
N PRO A 1068 60.43 19.15 8.26
CA PRO A 1068 59.97 18.43 7.04
C PRO A 1068 61.05 17.88 6.05
N SER A 1069 60.65 17.40 4.84
CA SER A 1069 61.51 16.71 3.81
C SER A 1069 61.32 17.20 2.33
N PRO A 1070 62.28 16.96 1.38
CA PRO A 1070 62.34 17.61 0.04
C PRO A 1070 62.17 16.71 -1.23
N ARG A 1071 62.51 17.20 -2.45
CA ARG A 1071 62.34 16.58 -3.80
C ARG A 1071 63.65 16.41 -4.62
N GLY A 1072 63.77 15.36 -5.45
CA GLY A 1072 64.15 15.52 -6.90
C GLY A 1072 65.37 14.81 -7.56
N ALA A 1073 65.10 14.06 -8.65
CA ALA A 1073 65.73 14.14 -10.01
C ALA A 1073 66.98 13.30 -10.49
N ARG A 1074 66.75 12.48 -11.56
CA ARG A 1074 67.64 12.09 -12.72
C ARG A 1074 68.77 11.02 -12.50
N PRO A 1075 69.62 10.62 -13.51
CA PRO A 1075 69.29 9.63 -14.58
C PRO A 1075 70.42 8.63 -15.00
N ARG A 1076 70.18 7.62 -15.89
CA ARG A 1076 71.06 7.15 -17.02
C ARG A 1076 70.63 5.80 -17.68
N SER A 1077 71.21 5.51 -18.86
CA SER A 1077 71.30 4.20 -19.58
C SER A 1077 72.75 4.00 -20.06
N PRO A 1078 73.26 2.79 -20.43
CA PRO A 1078 73.14 2.28 -21.83
C PRO A 1078 73.31 0.74 -22.10
N GLY A 1079 72.87 0.25 -23.28
CA GLY A 1079 73.34 -0.99 -23.97
C GLY A 1079 72.96 -2.38 -23.40
N GLY A 1080 73.02 -3.52 -24.14
CA GLY A 1080 73.14 -3.71 -25.60
C GLY A 1080 73.42 -5.17 -26.09
N ARG A 1081 72.57 -5.69 -27.02
CA ARG A 1081 72.67 -6.93 -27.86
C ARG A 1081 72.45 -8.36 -27.23
N PRO A 1082 71.72 -9.29 -27.91
CA PRO A 1082 71.56 -10.72 -27.57
C PRO A 1082 72.17 -11.71 -28.62
N PRO A 1083 72.14 -13.05 -28.39
CA PRO A 1083 71.65 -13.97 -29.46
C PRO A 1083 70.96 -15.32 -29.02
N TYR A 1084 70.00 -15.75 -29.86
CA TYR A 1084 69.62 -17.10 -30.39
C TYR A 1084 69.69 -18.46 -29.63
N ASP A 1085 68.63 -19.25 -29.89
CA ASP A 1085 68.43 -20.72 -30.04
C ASP A 1085 68.84 -21.81 -29.01
N ALA A 1086 67.86 -22.65 -28.64
CA ALA A 1086 67.90 -24.14 -28.74
C ALA A 1086 66.49 -24.77 -28.55
N ALA A 1087 66.31 -26.05 -28.92
CA ALA A 1087 65.01 -26.70 -29.14
C ALA A 1087 64.40 -27.52 -27.97
N ALA A 1088 63.12 -27.85 -28.18
CA ALA A 1088 62.14 -28.58 -27.36
C ALA A 1088 62.53 -29.90 -26.63
N ALA A 1089 61.80 -30.20 -25.54
CA ALA A 1089 61.20 -31.52 -25.26
C ALA A 1089 60.07 -31.48 -24.19
N ASP A 1090 59.10 -32.38 -24.36
CA ASP A 1090 58.02 -32.96 -23.52
C ASP A 1090 57.66 -32.50 -22.07
N TYR A 1091 56.33 -32.35 -21.86
CA TYR A 1091 55.40 -33.09 -20.94
C TYR A 1091 55.92 -33.78 -19.64
N PRO A 1092 55.09 -34.00 -18.57
CA PRO A 1092 53.65 -33.73 -18.37
C PRO A 1092 53.32 -33.02 -16.99
N PRO A 1093 52.21 -33.22 -16.22
CA PRO A 1093 51.25 -32.09 -16.06
C PRO A 1093 50.49 -31.89 -14.70
N ARG A 1094 49.76 -30.75 -14.61
CA ARG A 1094 48.47 -30.52 -13.87
C ARG A 1094 48.46 -30.59 -12.32
N GLY A 1095 47.59 -29.81 -11.64
CA GLY A 1095 46.64 -28.80 -12.14
C GLY A 1095 45.66 -28.27 -11.07
N ARG A 1096 44.56 -27.67 -11.55
CA ARG A 1096 43.63 -26.74 -10.84
C ARG A 1096 44.21 -25.33 -10.64
N TYR A 1097 43.43 -24.24 -10.66
CA TYR A 1097 41.98 -24.11 -10.91
C TYR A 1097 41.70 -23.40 -12.25
#